data_AF-A0A1E5JU07-F1
#
_entry.id   AF-A0A1E5JU07-F1
#
_cell.length_a   1.000
_cell.length_b   1.000
_cell.length_c   1.000
_cell.angle_alpha   90.00
_cell.angle_beta   90.00
_cell.angle_gamma   90.00
#
_symmetry.space_group_name_H-M   'P 1'
#
loop_
_entity.id
_entity.type
_entity.pdbx_description
1 polymer ?
#
loop_
_entity_poly.entity_id
_entity_poly.type
_entity_poly.pdbx_seq_one_letter_code
_entity_poly.pdbx_strand_id
1 'polypeptide(L)'
;MAGDDYGLAEIRTLSDAKDAWESFAGRFFSPEIPPGVDVTFNPELRQFTPRPKKDAKYKHPGFRDKETNELPVDAERTLHSDDFDDFLNGNTVTIPERITLTLDGLKKVKDALERGDYEDEALKTEDHTFYALWLFKQNIITRQQMSTILARAQIPQEYPLERTFHIFANDNKNDITLSPEAKQLWLPALAKTWYGKEFTEEHLTRLLLLLKTAPKSEQIFFISKANPKIVPPEERALGTALEINNAWHMTQYGGKTYDLHFSFGLTEAVQIAKYGINGAAASRTKLGKVGIDAVREGVEFYYRPTAISMPDSGVEATTKGIHGYTDSPMPAVTAHDVFHSKLHNTIRPEFHMMLNHMSQVISKHTKQKWSKTIWELVDREFHSFQYQTIKDLTPKKGAALFVQMLHRNGRDPAFLFKKYDPLELSDDGFAIVWNMVNQPDVWKRLYKIDIDQIGFPYGKLIEKMKDFKKEVGSEHKHPEVLRLKYHFFNVISNNTEFKKICNLLDTLGDKLILDKEQKLVFGKYTKGADKNLTILKFKNFGKEVQIDEGSVKQLIPILVNMRLAMKFGEKNDEAVNGELKKVSGEFKSTYQQSKLSKDLLATSISNLPSLTAKLDFLEACYEEIIHSKGYTRRHATADNMFSFFKNPLTTSQREHIVLLKEKQNELIAQYQKENSLDQNDIAELEWDMKNRGSNLYLCKTERFYLHIDSTVPSARM
;
A
#
# COMPACT_ATOMS: atom_id res chain seq x y z
N MET A 1 39.03 -6.01 -11.79
CA MET A 1 38.61 -7.00 -10.78
C MET A 1 38.55 -6.28 -9.44
N ALA A 2 37.40 -5.70 -9.12
CA ALA A 2 37.08 -5.13 -7.83
C ALA A 2 35.76 -5.81 -7.43
N GLY A 3 35.79 -6.60 -6.37
CA GLY A 3 34.65 -7.41 -5.94
C GLY A 3 33.47 -6.54 -5.54
N ASP A 4 32.28 -7.06 -5.80
CA ASP A 4 30.95 -6.68 -5.32
C ASP A 4 30.85 -6.70 -3.75
N ASP A 5 31.84 -6.15 -3.02
CA ASP A 5 31.85 -6.10 -1.55
C ASP A 5 31.23 -4.78 -1.08
N TYR A 6 29.90 -4.78 -0.98
CA TYR A 6 29.16 -3.69 -0.35
C TYR A 6 29.49 -3.65 1.16
N GLY A 7 30.51 -2.90 1.54
CA GLY A 7 30.71 -2.43 2.92
C GLY A 7 31.14 -3.50 3.95
N LEU A 8 31.93 -4.50 3.54
CA LEU A 8 32.55 -5.46 4.45
C LEU A 8 33.84 -4.87 5.04
N ALA A 9 33.76 -4.30 6.24
CA ALA A 9 34.94 -4.36 7.11
C ALA A 9 35.21 -5.85 7.38
N GLU A 10 36.44 -6.31 7.15
CA GLU A 10 36.79 -7.70 7.37
C GLU A 10 36.81 -8.00 8.87
N ILE A 11 36.03 -8.98 9.33
CA ILE A 11 36.04 -9.47 10.70
C ILE A 11 37.00 -10.66 10.76
N ARG A 12 38.25 -10.43 11.14
CA ARG A 12 39.31 -11.45 11.21
C ARG A 12 39.80 -11.71 12.63
N THR A 13 39.58 -10.76 13.54
CA THR A 13 39.99 -10.84 14.94
C THR A 13 38.82 -10.60 15.89
N LEU A 14 39.04 -10.89 17.18
CA LEU A 14 38.09 -10.53 18.24
C LEU A 14 37.96 -9.02 18.43
N SER A 15 38.96 -8.23 18.04
CA SER A 15 38.85 -6.76 18.06
C SER A 15 37.87 -6.31 16.99
N ASP A 16 38.08 -6.77 15.75
CA ASP A 16 37.22 -6.44 14.62
C ASP A 16 35.75 -6.82 14.89
N ALA A 17 35.54 -7.96 15.56
CA ALA A 17 34.19 -8.41 15.92
C ALA A 17 33.52 -7.52 16.98
N LYS A 18 34.27 -6.90 17.90
CA LYS A 18 33.71 -5.91 18.83
C LYS A 18 33.37 -4.62 18.11
N ASP A 19 34.30 -4.12 17.29
CA ASP A 19 34.10 -2.91 16.50
C ASP A 19 32.90 -3.07 15.55
N ALA A 20 32.70 -4.28 15.03
CA ALA A 20 31.54 -4.63 14.21
C ALA A 20 30.23 -4.54 14.99
N TRP A 21 30.18 -5.04 16.23
CA TRP A 21 28.99 -4.90 17.08
C TRP A 21 28.69 -3.44 17.42
N GLU A 22 29.71 -2.67 17.81
CA GLU A 22 29.56 -1.24 18.12
C GLU A 22 29.05 -0.46 16.89
N SER A 23 29.64 -0.71 15.72
CA SER A 23 29.23 -0.12 14.45
C SER A 23 27.80 -0.52 14.07
N PHE A 24 27.46 -1.80 14.22
CA PHE A 24 26.12 -2.30 13.89
C PHE A 24 25.04 -1.70 14.80
N ALA A 25 25.26 -1.68 16.11
CA ALA A 25 24.32 -1.12 17.08
C ALA A 25 24.18 0.40 16.93
N GLY A 26 25.28 1.10 16.66
CA GLY A 26 25.32 2.56 16.49
C GLY A 26 24.56 3.11 15.28
N ARG A 27 24.13 2.25 14.33
CA ARG A 27 23.40 2.66 13.11
C ARG A 27 22.00 3.23 13.36
N PHE A 28 21.37 2.90 14.48
CA PHE A 28 19.91 3.07 14.61
C PHE A 28 19.53 4.14 15.62
N PHE A 29 19.84 3.93 16.90
CA PHE A 29 19.54 4.88 17.98
C PHE A 29 20.62 4.79 19.05
N SER A 30 20.88 5.92 19.71
CA SER A 30 21.90 5.95 20.76
C SER A 30 21.40 5.22 22.01
N PRO A 31 22.18 4.27 22.55
CA PRO A 31 21.94 3.74 23.89
C PRO A 31 22.32 4.76 24.97
N GLU A 32 22.99 5.87 24.65
CA GLU A 32 23.44 6.86 25.64
C GLU A 32 22.29 7.39 26.52
N ILE A 33 22.53 7.45 27.83
CA ILE A 33 21.61 8.07 28.78
C ILE A 33 21.85 9.58 28.73
N PRO A 34 20.83 10.38 28.39
CA PRO A 34 20.99 11.83 28.37
C PRO A 34 21.40 12.38 29.75
N PRO A 35 22.25 13.42 29.81
CA PRO A 35 22.62 14.04 31.09
C PRO A 35 21.41 14.49 31.90
N GLY A 36 21.40 14.18 33.20
CA GLY A 36 20.32 14.57 34.13
C GLY A 36 19.11 13.62 34.18
N VAL A 37 19.10 12.54 33.38
CA VAL A 37 18.07 11.50 33.44
C VAL A 37 18.40 10.50 34.56
N ASP A 38 17.51 10.36 35.53
CA ASP A 38 17.61 9.35 36.58
C ASP A 38 17.08 7.99 36.10
N VAL A 39 18.00 7.03 35.95
CA VAL A 39 17.69 5.63 35.65
C VAL A 39 17.99 4.71 36.84
N THR A 40 18.21 5.25 38.04
CA THR A 40 18.43 4.43 39.23
C THR A 40 17.24 3.52 39.48
N PHE A 41 17.54 2.31 39.97
CA PHE A 41 16.52 1.31 40.19
C PHE A 41 15.56 1.78 41.29
N ASN A 42 14.27 1.84 40.96
CA ASN A 42 13.21 2.19 41.89
C ASN A 42 12.24 0.99 42.03
N PRO A 43 12.23 0.28 43.18
CA PRO A 43 11.34 -0.86 43.39
C PRO A 43 9.85 -0.47 43.42
N GLU A 44 9.55 0.81 43.69
CA GLU A 44 8.17 1.33 43.74
C GLU A 44 7.64 1.78 42.37
N LEU A 45 8.48 1.79 41.32
CA LEU A 45 8.02 2.13 39.98
C LEU A 45 7.03 1.06 39.50
N ARG A 46 5.82 1.48 39.12
CA ARG A 46 4.78 0.58 38.59
C ARG A 46 4.62 0.63 37.08
N GLN A 47 5.14 1.66 36.43
CA GLN A 47 4.96 1.85 34.99
C GLN A 47 6.25 2.33 34.32
N PHE A 48 6.57 1.71 33.19
CA PHE A 48 7.54 2.24 32.24
C PHE A 48 6.77 2.95 31.13
N THR A 49 6.79 4.27 31.17
CA THR A 49 6.07 5.12 30.22
C THR A 49 7.01 5.58 29.12
N PRO A 50 6.58 5.57 27.84
CA PRO A 50 7.35 6.16 26.75
C PRO A 50 7.40 7.68 26.91
N ARG A 51 8.24 8.34 26.12
CA ARG A 51 8.32 9.81 26.09
C ARG A 51 6.96 10.42 25.71
N PRO A 52 6.57 11.57 26.30
CA PRO A 52 5.29 12.22 25.98
C PRO A 52 5.17 12.67 24.51
N LYS A 53 6.27 13.13 23.89
CA LYS A 53 6.30 13.57 22.48
C LYS A 53 7.12 12.63 21.60
N LYS A 54 6.45 11.85 20.76
CA LYS A 54 7.07 10.84 19.88
C LYS A 54 8.17 11.41 18.96
N ASP A 55 7.97 12.60 18.41
CA ASP A 55 8.90 13.20 17.43
C ASP A 55 10.17 13.78 18.06
N ALA A 56 10.24 13.86 19.40
CA ALA A 56 11.44 14.34 20.09
C ALA A 56 12.66 13.42 19.87
N LYS A 57 12.46 12.16 19.43
CA LYS A 57 13.55 11.23 19.07
C LYS A 57 14.39 11.69 17.86
N TYR A 58 13.84 12.55 17.01
CA TYR A 58 14.53 13.03 15.80
C TYR A 58 15.32 14.33 16.01
N LYS A 59 15.28 14.93 17.21
CA LYS A 59 16.08 16.10 17.57
C LYS A 59 17.42 15.64 18.15
N HIS A 60 18.47 15.67 17.34
CA HIS A 60 19.80 15.14 17.67
C HIS A 60 20.45 15.88 18.87
N PRO A 61 21.05 15.17 19.85
CA PRO A 61 21.72 15.79 21.02
C PRO A 61 22.90 16.68 20.63
N GLY A 62 23.57 16.37 19.52
CA GLY A 62 24.87 16.95 19.17
C GLY A 62 24.87 18.31 18.46
N PHE A 63 23.72 18.91 18.15
CA PHE A 63 23.71 20.28 17.60
C PHE A 63 23.62 21.27 18.74
N ARG A 64 24.75 21.90 19.06
CA ARG A 64 24.78 23.05 19.95
C ARG A 64 23.85 24.12 19.40
N ASP A 65 22.99 24.65 20.25
CA ASP A 65 22.20 25.82 19.90
C ASP A 65 23.17 26.93 19.48
N LYS A 66 22.93 27.54 18.31
CA LYS A 66 23.88 28.46 17.68
C LYS A 66 24.08 29.76 18.45
N GLU A 67 23.16 30.12 19.35
CA GLU A 67 23.19 31.35 20.13
C GLU A 67 23.79 31.12 21.52
N THR A 68 23.48 29.99 22.16
CA THR A 68 23.89 29.68 23.53
C THR A 68 25.12 28.78 23.61
N ASN A 69 25.47 28.10 22.52
CA ASN A 69 26.53 27.08 22.46
C ASN A 69 26.32 25.91 23.45
N GLU A 70 25.13 25.77 24.02
CA GLU A 70 24.74 24.70 24.93
C GLU A 70 24.08 23.55 24.14
N LEU A 71 24.13 22.34 24.70
CA LEU A 71 23.35 21.23 24.15
C LEU A 71 21.87 21.53 24.42
N PRO A 72 20.97 21.50 23.42
CA PRO A 72 19.55 21.71 23.66
C PRO A 72 19.02 20.55 24.53
N VAL A 73 18.87 20.81 25.83
CA VAL A 73 18.13 19.94 26.74
C VAL A 73 16.66 20.22 26.50
N ASP A 74 16.09 19.61 25.46
CA ASP A 74 14.64 19.62 25.29
C ASP A 74 14.04 18.83 26.46
N ALA A 75 13.45 19.53 27.43
CA ALA A 75 12.84 18.95 28.62
C ALA A 75 11.74 17.92 28.29
N GLU A 76 11.23 17.95 27.05
CA GLU A 76 10.21 17.03 26.56
C GLU A 76 10.80 15.76 25.92
N ARG A 77 12.13 15.68 25.76
CA ARG A 77 12.81 14.55 25.10
C ARG A 77 13.07 13.37 26.04
N THR A 78 13.39 13.56 27.31
CA THR A 78 14.20 12.58 28.05
C THR A 78 13.60 12.11 29.38
N LEU A 79 12.96 10.94 29.38
CA LEU A 79 12.84 10.10 30.58
C LEU A 79 13.82 8.90 30.55
N HIS A 80 14.27 8.45 29.36
CA HIS A 80 15.09 7.26 29.09
C HIS A 80 16.05 7.48 27.90
N SER A 81 16.89 6.48 27.55
CA SER A 81 17.68 6.46 26.30
C SER A 81 16.79 6.34 25.05
N ASP A 82 17.29 6.76 23.88
CA ASP A 82 16.53 6.67 22.63
C ASP A 82 16.27 5.21 22.23
N ASP A 83 17.22 4.30 22.53
CA ASP A 83 17.04 2.86 22.31
C ASP A 83 15.94 2.26 23.20
N PHE A 84 15.88 2.62 24.49
CA PHE A 84 14.86 2.10 25.40
C PHE A 84 13.45 2.57 25.02
N ASP A 85 13.29 3.85 24.70
CA ASP A 85 12.00 4.40 24.28
C ASP A 85 11.51 3.83 22.94
N ASP A 86 12.42 3.66 21.98
CA ASP A 86 12.11 3.03 20.69
C ASP A 86 11.66 1.57 20.85
N PHE A 87 12.18 0.87 21.87
CA PHE A 87 11.76 -0.48 22.25
C PHE A 87 10.35 -0.49 22.85
N LEU A 88 10.01 0.46 23.74
CA LEU A 88 8.65 0.60 24.29
C LEU A 88 7.60 0.86 23.19
N ASN A 89 8.01 1.45 22.06
CA ASN A 89 7.17 1.62 20.87
C ASN A 89 5.87 2.38 21.16
N GLY A 90 5.94 3.37 22.07
CA GLY A 90 4.80 4.17 22.50
C GLY A 90 3.81 3.45 23.43
N ASN A 91 4.15 2.27 23.94
CA ASN A 91 3.34 1.54 24.91
C ASN A 91 3.83 1.81 26.34
N THR A 92 2.87 1.88 27.27
CA THR A 92 3.18 1.89 28.70
C THR A 92 3.17 0.46 29.22
N VAL A 93 4.29 0.02 29.79
CA VAL A 93 4.43 -1.31 30.41
C VAL A 93 4.08 -1.18 31.88
N THR A 94 3.11 -1.96 32.37
CA THR A 94 2.69 -1.94 33.78
C THR A 94 3.23 -3.16 34.50
N ILE A 95 3.83 -2.97 35.68
CA ILE A 95 4.20 -4.07 36.58
C ILE A 95 2.96 -4.48 37.39
N PRO A 96 2.49 -5.74 37.31
CA PRO A 96 1.38 -6.23 38.11
C PRO A 96 1.54 -5.97 39.61
N GLU A 97 0.43 -5.70 40.32
CA GLU A 97 0.45 -5.44 41.76
C GLU A 97 1.03 -6.61 42.57
N ARG A 98 0.85 -7.85 42.09
CA ARG A 98 1.40 -9.06 42.71
C ARG A 98 2.93 -9.15 42.66
N ILE A 99 3.57 -8.44 41.73
CA ILE A 99 5.02 -8.45 41.56
C ILE A 99 5.62 -7.34 42.42
N THR A 100 6.56 -7.71 43.29
CA THR A 100 7.34 -6.76 44.10
C THR A 100 8.80 -6.89 43.74
N LEU A 101 9.36 -5.82 43.19
CA LEU A 101 10.75 -5.80 42.75
C LEU A 101 11.67 -5.40 43.91
N THR A 102 12.85 -6.01 43.97
CA THR A 102 13.87 -5.73 45.00
C THR A 102 15.24 -5.53 44.37
N LEU A 103 16.12 -4.81 45.06
CA LEU A 103 17.50 -4.61 44.58
C LEU A 103 18.28 -5.94 44.52
N ASP A 104 18.02 -6.86 45.47
CA ASP A 104 18.61 -8.19 45.47
C ASP A 104 18.15 -9.02 44.26
N GLY A 105 16.86 -8.96 43.91
CA GLY A 105 16.32 -9.59 42.70
C GLY A 105 16.96 -9.05 41.43
N LEU A 106 17.07 -7.71 41.30
CA LEU A 106 17.75 -7.07 40.17
C LEU A 106 19.20 -7.56 40.03
N LYS A 107 19.92 -7.63 41.15
CA LYS A 107 21.31 -8.10 41.18
C LYS A 107 21.43 -9.57 40.78
N LYS A 108 20.56 -10.45 41.29
CA LYS A 108 20.55 -11.87 40.93
C LYS A 108 20.31 -12.09 39.45
N VAL A 109 19.34 -11.39 38.87
CA VAL A 109 19.07 -11.43 37.42
C VAL A 109 20.28 -10.93 36.62
N LYS A 110 20.88 -9.81 37.03
CA LYS A 110 22.10 -9.29 36.39
C LYS A 110 23.23 -10.32 36.42
N ASP A 111 23.53 -10.88 37.59
CA ASP A 111 24.62 -11.82 37.78
C ASP A 111 24.39 -13.12 36.97
N ALA A 112 23.15 -13.59 36.86
CA ALA A 112 22.78 -14.73 36.02
C ALA A 112 23.00 -14.45 34.52
N LEU A 113 22.60 -13.26 34.04
CA LEU A 113 22.83 -12.84 32.66
C LEU A 113 24.33 -12.64 32.34
N GLU A 114 25.11 -12.10 33.27
CA GLU A 114 26.56 -11.96 33.12
C GLU A 114 27.27 -13.32 33.00
N ARG A 115 26.78 -14.33 33.73
CA ARG A 115 27.23 -15.73 33.57
C ARG A 115 26.69 -16.40 32.31
N GLY A 116 25.60 -15.90 31.75
CA GLY A 116 24.86 -16.55 30.67
C GLY A 116 24.11 -17.80 31.13
N ASP A 117 23.81 -17.92 32.42
CA ASP A 117 23.19 -19.08 33.04
C ASP A 117 21.66 -18.90 33.12
N TYR A 118 20.96 -19.30 32.05
CA TYR A 118 19.50 -19.25 32.01
C TYR A 118 18.81 -20.36 32.80
N GLU A 119 19.57 -21.28 33.41
CA GLU A 119 19.04 -22.28 34.32
C GLU A 119 19.04 -21.80 35.78
N ASP A 120 19.57 -20.60 36.04
CA ASP A 120 19.48 -19.92 37.33
C ASP A 120 18.01 -19.62 37.70
N GLU A 121 17.64 -19.87 38.95
CA GLU A 121 16.28 -19.66 39.44
C GLU A 121 15.81 -18.20 39.30
N ALA A 122 16.74 -17.23 39.32
CA ALA A 122 16.42 -15.82 39.12
C ALA A 122 15.85 -15.51 37.73
N LEU A 123 16.08 -16.37 36.74
CA LEU A 123 15.57 -16.23 35.37
C LEU A 123 14.34 -17.12 35.09
N LYS A 124 13.82 -17.83 36.10
CA LYS A 124 12.64 -18.70 35.99
C LYS A 124 11.40 -18.11 36.66
N THR A 125 11.56 -17.09 37.49
CA THR A 125 10.46 -16.41 38.18
C THR A 125 9.71 -15.45 37.26
N GLU A 126 8.43 -15.19 37.52
CA GLU A 126 7.59 -14.32 36.67
C GLU A 126 8.14 -12.87 36.56
N ASP A 127 8.80 -12.39 37.62
CA ASP A 127 9.32 -11.03 37.73
C ASP A 127 10.62 -10.77 36.95
N HIS A 128 11.31 -11.81 36.47
CA HIS A 128 12.60 -11.69 35.80
C HIS A 128 12.55 -10.77 34.56
N THR A 129 11.43 -10.76 33.84
CA THR A 129 11.26 -9.91 32.65
C THR A 129 11.20 -8.42 33.02
N PHE A 130 10.64 -8.07 34.19
CA PHE A 130 10.59 -6.70 34.69
C PHE A 130 11.95 -6.25 35.25
N TYR A 131 12.71 -7.14 35.90
CA TYR A 131 14.10 -6.87 36.24
C TYR A 131 14.96 -6.66 35.00
N ALA A 132 14.80 -7.49 33.96
CA ALA A 132 15.50 -7.31 32.69
C ALA A 132 15.15 -5.96 32.04
N LEU A 133 13.88 -5.53 32.08
CA LEU A 133 13.48 -4.22 31.56
C LEU A 133 14.15 -3.06 32.33
N TRP A 134 14.30 -3.20 33.65
CA TRP A 134 15.08 -2.25 34.45
C TRP A 134 16.56 -2.21 34.08
N LEU A 135 17.19 -3.38 33.92
CA LEU A 135 18.59 -3.48 33.49
C LEU A 135 18.79 -2.87 32.09
N PHE A 136 17.80 -3.02 31.20
CA PHE A 136 17.84 -2.41 29.87
C PHE A 136 17.66 -0.88 29.95
N LYS A 137 16.74 -0.39 30.79
CA LYS A 137 16.59 1.05 31.06
C LYS A 137 17.88 1.69 31.58
N GLN A 138 18.68 0.92 32.32
CA GLN A 138 19.99 1.32 32.85
C GLN A 138 21.14 1.14 31.85
N ASN A 139 20.86 0.63 30.64
CA ASN A 139 21.84 0.19 29.64
C ASN A 139 22.89 -0.79 30.19
N ILE A 140 22.53 -1.60 31.18
CA ILE A 140 23.37 -2.70 31.69
C ILE A 140 23.30 -3.90 30.75
N ILE A 141 22.12 -4.15 30.17
CA ILE A 141 21.92 -5.16 29.13
C ILE A 141 21.51 -4.51 27.81
N THR A 142 21.81 -5.19 26.71
CA THR A 142 21.45 -4.72 25.36
C THR A 142 20.01 -5.05 25.00
N ARG A 143 19.49 -4.41 23.94
CA ARG A 143 18.20 -4.79 23.34
C ARG A 143 18.15 -6.26 22.95
N GLN A 144 19.25 -6.84 22.45
CA GLN A 144 19.31 -8.26 22.08
C GLN A 144 19.07 -9.15 23.30
N GLN A 145 19.73 -8.86 24.43
CA GLN A 145 19.53 -9.56 25.70
C GLN A 145 18.08 -9.44 26.17
N MET A 146 17.52 -8.23 26.16
CA MET A 146 16.10 -8.03 26.50
C MET A 146 15.17 -8.83 25.59
N SER A 147 15.46 -8.88 24.28
CA SER A 147 14.66 -9.59 23.29
C SER A 147 14.73 -11.11 23.47
N THR A 148 15.92 -11.65 23.74
CA THR A 148 16.13 -13.08 24.04
C THR A 148 15.37 -13.49 25.30
N ILE A 149 15.40 -12.66 26.35
CA ILE A 149 14.65 -12.90 27.60
C ILE A 149 13.14 -12.94 27.34
N LEU A 150 12.60 -11.96 26.62
CA LEU A 150 11.17 -11.94 26.30
C LEU A 150 10.74 -13.09 25.38
N ALA A 151 11.54 -13.41 24.35
CA ALA A 151 11.24 -14.52 23.45
C ALA A 151 11.15 -15.85 24.20
N ARG A 152 12.01 -16.05 25.22
CA ARG A 152 11.93 -17.18 26.15
C ARG A 152 10.66 -17.16 27.00
N ALA A 153 10.30 -16.00 27.54
CA ALA A 153 9.11 -15.82 28.38
C ALA A 153 7.78 -16.00 27.61
N GLN A 154 7.78 -15.83 26.29
CA GLN A 154 6.61 -16.02 25.43
C GLN A 154 6.39 -17.48 24.97
N ILE A 155 7.27 -18.41 25.37
CA ILE A 155 7.06 -19.83 25.11
C ILE A 155 5.91 -20.33 25.99
N PRO A 156 4.85 -20.92 25.41
CA PRO A 156 3.69 -21.36 26.19
C PRO A 156 4.04 -22.38 27.26
N GLN A 157 3.39 -22.28 28.43
CA GLN A 157 3.64 -23.18 29.56
C GLN A 157 3.30 -24.65 29.23
N GLU A 158 2.37 -24.90 28.30
CA GLU A 158 2.02 -26.26 27.86
C GLU A 158 3.14 -26.90 27.03
N TYR A 159 4.00 -26.09 26.40
CA TYR A 159 5.12 -26.51 25.56
C TYR A 159 6.41 -25.84 26.04
N PRO A 160 6.84 -26.10 27.29
CA PRO A 160 7.83 -25.28 27.98
C PRO A 160 9.23 -25.43 27.38
N LEU A 161 10.09 -24.49 27.78
CA LEU A 161 11.53 -24.61 27.65
C LEU A 161 12.02 -25.89 28.31
N GLU A 162 12.91 -26.61 27.63
CA GLU A 162 13.45 -27.89 28.09
C GLU A 162 14.91 -27.77 28.49
N ARG A 163 15.72 -27.08 27.67
CA ARG A 163 17.15 -26.91 27.95
C ARG A 163 17.75 -25.72 27.22
N THR A 164 18.65 -25.02 27.91
CA THR A 164 19.58 -24.05 27.32
C THR A 164 20.96 -24.69 27.11
N PHE A 165 21.61 -24.37 25.99
CA PHE A 165 22.95 -24.84 25.66
C PHE A 165 23.87 -23.68 25.35
N HIS A 166 25.12 -23.77 25.81
CA HIS A 166 26.18 -22.85 25.40
C HIS A 166 26.73 -23.24 24.02
N ILE A 167 27.04 -22.23 23.20
CA ILE A 167 27.62 -22.44 21.87
C ILE A 167 29.08 -22.92 21.99
N PHE A 168 29.84 -22.37 22.93
CA PHE A 168 31.24 -22.70 23.13
C PHE A 168 31.42 -23.73 24.25
N ALA A 169 32.42 -24.60 24.12
CA ALA A 169 32.75 -25.62 25.10
C ALA A 169 33.34 -25.03 26.40
N ASN A 170 33.89 -23.82 26.33
CA ASN A 170 34.43 -23.11 27.49
C ASN A 170 34.40 -21.58 27.32
N ASP A 171 34.59 -20.90 28.44
CA ASP A 171 34.54 -19.45 28.56
C ASP A 171 35.86 -18.73 28.21
N ASN A 172 36.93 -19.46 27.86
CA ASN A 172 38.21 -18.83 27.52
C ASN A 172 38.04 -18.00 26.25
N LYS A 173 38.28 -16.68 26.34
CA LYS A 173 38.08 -15.74 25.23
C LYS A 173 38.89 -16.07 23.98
N ASN A 174 40.04 -16.72 24.12
CA ASN A 174 40.92 -17.07 23.00
C ASN A 174 40.64 -18.47 22.43
N ASP A 175 39.75 -19.24 23.06
CA ASP A 175 39.37 -20.57 22.60
C ASP A 175 37.98 -20.53 21.93
N ILE A 176 37.97 -20.82 20.63
CA ILE A 176 36.77 -20.82 19.78
C ILE A 176 36.38 -22.28 19.47
N THR A 177 36.36 -23.12 20.49
CA THR A 177 35.89 -24.50 20.38
C THR A 177 34.39 -24.59 20.65
N LEU A 178 33.63 -25.12 19.67
CA LEU A 178 32.20 -25.36 19.81
C LEU A 178 31.89 -26.52 20.77
N SER A 179 30.80 -26.38 21.53
CA SER A 179 30.25 -27.45 22.37
C SER A 179 29.77 -28.64 21.51
N PRO A 180 29.70 -29.87 22.08
CA PRO A 180 29.14 -31.02 21.37
C PRO A 180 27.72 -30.76 20.86
N GLU A 181 26.88 -30.13 21.68
CA GLU A 181 25.49 -29.81 21.35
C GLU A 181 25.40 -28.75 20.25
N ALA A 182 26.29 -27.74 20.26
CA ALA A 182 26.35 -26.76 19.18
C ALA A 182 26.69 -27.42 17.83
N LYS A 183 27.60 -28.40 17.80
CA LYS A 183 27.94 -29.16 16.60
C LYS A 183 26.80 -30.07 16.14
N GLN A 184 26.06 -30.66 17.08
CA GLN A 184 25.00 -31.63 16.79
C GLN A 184 23.67 -30.97 16.41
N LEU A 185 23.29 -29.87 17.06
CA LEU A 185 21.95 -29.29 16.97
C LEU A 185 21.95 -27.96 16.22
N TRP A 186 22.78 -27.01 16.65
CA TRP A 186 22.75 -25.63 16.15
C TRP A 186 23.39 -25.49 14.76
N LEU A 187 24.63 -25.93 14.59
CA LEU A 187 25.38 -25.76 13.34
C LEU A 187 24.68 -26.42 12.14
N PRO A 188 24.11 -27.64 12.25
CA PRO A 188 23.35 -28.24 11.16
C PRO A 188 22.08 -27.47 10.82
N ALA A 189 21.39 -26.91 11.82
CA ALA A 189 20.25 -26.03 11.58
C ALA A 189 20.70 -24.79 10.80
N LEU A 190 21.77 -24.11 11.23
CA LEU A 190 22.31 -22.93 10.56
C LEU A 190 22.74 -23.21 9.10
N ALA A 191 23.46 -24.32 8.87
CA ALA A 191 23.93 -24.71 7.54
C ALA A 191 22.80 -25.00 6.55
N LYS A 192 21.66 -25.54 7.03
CA LYS A 192 20.48 -25.82 6.21
C LYS A 192 19.66 -24.57 5.86
N THR A 193 19.80 -23.47 6.60
CA THR A 193 18.71 -22.50 6.76
C THR A 193 18.98 -21.07 6.28
N TRP A 194 20.25 -20.67 6.09
CA TRP A 194 20.56 -19.30 5.66
C TRP A 194 20.59 -19.17 4.13
N TYR A 195 19.43 -19.01 3.52
CA TYR A 195 19.13 -18.99 2.08
C TYR A 195 20.28 -19.16 1.06
N GLY A 196 20.21 -20.27 0.33
CA GLY A 196 20.57 -20.40 -1.10
C GLY A 196 22.02 -20.49 -1.48
N LYS A 197 22.92 -20.27 -0.53
CA LYS A 197 24.34 -20.59 -0.68
C LYS A 197 24.82 -21.32 0.56
N GLU A 198 25.80 -22.20 0.35
CA GLU A 198 26.58 -22.77 1.44
C GLU A 198 27.12 -21.64 2.33
N PHE A 199 26.90 -21.79 3.63
CA PHE A 199 27.52 -20.96 4.63
C PHE A 199 29.02 -21.30 4.61
N THR A 200 29.83 -20.43 4.00
CA THR A 200 31.25 -20.68 3.76
C THR A 200 32.02 -20.77 5.08
N GLU A 201 33.19 -21.40 5.05
CA GLU A 201 34.09 -21.43 6.21
C GLU A 201 34.47 -20.02 6.70
N GLU A 202 34.59 -19.07 5.78
CA GLU A 202 34.82 -17.66 6.11
C GLU A 202 33.64 -17.06 6.89
N HIS A 203 32.39 -17.26 6.43
CA HIS A 203 31.21 -16.80 7.17
C HIS A 203 31.13 -17.46 8.55
N LEU A 204 31.48 -18.74 8.65
CA LEU A 204 31.53 -19.44 9.93
C LEU A 204 32.60 -18.85 10.85
N THR A 205 33.79 -18.57 10.34
CA THR A 205 34.85 -17.94 11.12
C THR A 205 34.40 -16.58 11.66
N ARG A 206 33.81 -15.74 10.80
CA ARG A 206 33.26 -14.42 11.19
C ARG A 206 32.17 -14.57 12.26
N LEU A 207 31.23 -15.49 12.06
CA LEU A 207 30.15 -15.78 13.01
C LEU A 207 30.70 -16.16 14.38
N LEU A 208 31.66 -17.08 14.43
CA LEU A 208 32.23 -17.55 15.69
C LEU A 208 32.96 -16.42 16.43
N LEU A 209 33.67 -15.54 15.71
CA LEU A 209 34.29 -14.34 16.30
C LEU A 209 33.23 -13.38 16.87
N LEU A 210 32.17 -13.09 16.13
CA LEU A 210 31.05 -12.24 16.57
C LEU A 210 30.34 -12.80 17.80
N LEU A 211 30.09 -14.11 17.83
CA LEU A 211 29.46 -14.76 18.97
C LEU A 211 30.38 -14.72 20.19
N LYS A 212 31.69 -14.94 20.03
CA LYS A 212 32.62 -14.93 21.16
C LYS A 212 32.74 -13.56 21.82
N THR A 213 32.49 -12.48 21.08
CA THR A 213 32.49 -11.10 21.59
C THR A 213 31.13 -10.62 22.08
N ALA A 214 30.04 -11.34 21.78
CA ALA A 214 28.71 -11.04 22.30
C ALA A 214 28.62 -11.29 23.83
N PRO A 215 27.66 -10.70 24.55
CA PRO A 215 27.40 -11.03 25.96
C PRO A 215 27.18 -12.53 26.16
N LYS A 216 27.60 -13.09 27.30
CA LYS A 216 27.46 -14.55 27.56
C LYS A 216 26.01 -15.04 27.44
N SER A 217 25.05 -14.22 27.86
CA SER A 217 23.62 -14.52 27.72
C SER A 217 23.11 -14.56 26.28
N GLU A 218 23.92 -14.16 25.29
CA GLU A 218 23.63 -14.30 23.86
C GLU A 218 24.43 -15.44 23.21
N GLN A 219 25.44 -15.99 23.89
CA GLN A 219 26.27 -17.12 23.41
C GLN A 219 25.60 -18.48 23.63
N ILE A 220 24.29 -18.52 23.42
CA ILE A 220 23.43 -19.66 23.72
C ILE A 220 22.45 -19.96 22.59
N PHE A 221 21.90 -21.17 22.62
CA PHE A 221 20.68 -21.55 21.92
C PHE A 221 19.86 -22.44 22.87
N PHE A 222 18.58 -22.63 22.59
CA PHE A 222 17.71 -23.38 23.50
C PHE A 222 16.64 -24.15 22.76
N ILE A 223 16.09 -25.16 23.44
CA ILE A 223 15.01 -26.00 22.92
C ILE A 223 13.78 -25.92 23.80
N SER A 224 12.61 -26.00 23.18
CA SER A 224 11.32 -26.17 23.87
C SER A 224 10.62 -27.41 23.35
N LYS A 225 9.65 -27.95 24.09
CA LYS A 225 8.76 -28.98 23.54
C LYS A 225 8.16 -28.47 22.23
N ALA A 226 8.09 -29.35 21.23
CA ALA A 226 7.51 -29.02 19.94
C ALA A 226 6.06 -28.56 20.12
N ASN A 227 5.73 -27.37 19.62
CA ASN A 227 4.40 -26.80 19.74
C ASN A 227 3.56 -27.09 18.48
N PRO A 228 2.57 -28.01 18.54
CA PRO A 228 1.72 -28.35 17.41
C PRO A 228 0.80 -27.20 16.96
N LYS A 229 0.67 -26.11 17.73
CA LYS A 229 -0.04 -24.91 17.28
C LYS A 229 0.80 -24.00 16.38
N ILE A 230 2.12 -24.19 16.35
CA ILE A 230 3.03 -23.44 15.46
C ILE A 230 3.18 -24.20 14.15
N VAL A 231 3.55 -25.47 14.22
CA VAL A 231 3.63 -26.38 13.07
C VAL A 231 2.60 -27.50 13.27
N PRO A 232 1.33 -27.28 12.90
CA PRO A 232 0.31 -28.33 12.98
C PRO A 232 0.55 -29.41 11.92
N PRO A 233 0.19 -30.66 12.21
CA PRO A 233 0.39 -31.78 11.29
C PRO A 233 -0.53 -31.75 10.06
N GLU A 234 -1.73 -31.16 10.16
CA GLU A 234 -2.78 -31.26 9.12
C GLU A 234 -3.29 -29.91 8.60
N GLU A 235 -2.92 -28.80 9.24
CA GLU A 235 -3.43 -27.46 8.91
C GLU A 235 -2.35 -26.53 8.34
N ARG A 236 -2.78 -25.50 7.60
CA ARG A 236 -1.87 -24.47 7.11
C ARG A 236 -1.74 -23.37 8.16
N ALA A 237 -0.59 -23.29 8.83
CA ALA A 237 -0.26 -22.23 9.78
C ALA A 237 0.96 -21.40 9.34
N LEU A 238 1.15 -20.25 9.99
CA LEU A 238 2.32 -19.40 9.79
C LEU A 238 3.61 -20.17 10.07
N GLY A 239 3.66 -20.96 11.15
CA GLY A 239 4.85 -21.75 11.49
C GLY A 239 5.20 -22.80 10.43
N THR A 240 4.21 -23.47 9.82
CA THR A 240 4.45 -24.37 8.69
C THR A 240 5.10 -23.64 7.51
N ALA A 241 4.64 -22.42 7.20
CA ALA A 241 5.25 -21.60 6.15
C ALA A 241 6.68 -21.17 6.51
N LEU A 242 6.93 -20.84 7.79
CA LEU A 242 8.26 -20.51 8.27
C LEU A 242 9.20 -21.72 8.22
N GLU A 243 8.73 -22.92 8.58
CA GLU A 243 9.50 -24.16 8.48
C GLU A 243 9.89 -24.46 7.04
N ILE A 244 8.94 -24.40 6.08
CA ILE A 244 9.21 -24.57 4.65
C ILE A 244 10.25 -23.56 4.15
N ASN A 245 10.20 -22.35 4.69
CA ASN A 245 11.16 -21.28 4.38
C ASN A 245 12.41 -21.31 5.27
N ASN A 246 12.66 -22.38 6.02
CA ASN A 246 13.82 -22.53 6.89
C ASN A 246 14.01 -21.37 7.90
N ALA A 247 12.91 -20.84 8.42
CA ALA A 247 12.88 -19.81 9.46
C ALA A 247 12.34 -20.31 10.80
N TRP A 248 11.72 -21.49 10.80
CA TRP A 248 11.42 -22.28 12.00
C TRP A 248 12.24 -23.56 11.98
N HIS A 249 12.75 -24.01 13.13
CA HIS A 249 13.67 -25.14 13.21
C HIS A 249 13.16 -26.18 14.20
N MET A 250 12.96 -27.41 13.71
CA MET A 250 12.75 -28.57 14.56
C MET A 250 14.00 -29.46 14.55
N THR A 251 14.35 -30.02 15.71
CA THR A 251 15.52 -30.89 15.88
C THR A 251 15.19 -32.13 16.72
N GLN A 252 16.02 -33.16 16.61
CA GLN A 252 15.93 -34.38 17.42
C GLN A 252 16.99 -34.35 18.52
N TYR A 253 16.56 -34.52 19.78
CA TYR A 253 17.47 -34.61 20.92
C TYR A 253 16.95 -35.69 21.89
N GLY A 254 17.80 -36.62 22.32
CA GLY A 254 17.38 -37.71 23.22
C GLY A 254 16.18 -38.53 22.72
N GLY A 255 16.03 -38.71 21.40
CA GLY A 255 14.94 -39.47 20.77
C GLY A 255 13.58 -38.76 20.68
N LYS A 256 13.52 -37.45 20.95
CA LYS A 256 12.31 -36.62 20.85
C LYS A 256 12.54 -35.41 19.95
N THR A 257 11.45 -34.95 19.31
CA THR A 257 11.41 -33.71 18.52
C THR A 257 11.23 -32.50 19.44
N TYR A 258 12.02 -31.45 19.20
CA TYR A 258 11.92 -30.16 19.87
C TYR A 258 11.95 -29.01 18.87
N ASP A 259 11.36 -27.89 19.26
CA ASP A 259 11.59 -26.61 18.57
C ASP A 259 12.94 -26.06 19.03
N LEU A 260 13.79 -25.67 18.07
CA LEU A 260 15.11 -25.11 18.27
C LEU A 260 15.07 -23.60 18.06
N HIS A 261 15.48 -22.86 19.09
CA HIS A 261 15.43 -21.40 19.12
C HIS A 261 16.83 -20.81 19.22
N PHE A 262 17.02 -19.67 18.57
CA PHE A 262 18.26 -18.91 18.58
C PHE A 262 18.09 -17.64 19.43
N SER A 263 19.16 -17.22 20.12
CA SER A 263 19.19 -15.89 20.73
C SER A 263 19.13 -14.79 19.66
N PHE A 264 18.74 -13.58 20.05
CA PHE A 264 18.73 -12.44 19.12
C PHE A 264 20.14 -12.07 18.69
N GLY A 265 21.11 -12.10 19.61
CA GLY A 265 22.52 -11.89 19.30
C GLY A 265 23.04 -12.91 18.30
N LEU A 266 22.66 -14.19 18.42
CA LEU A 266 22.97 -15.20 17.41
C LEU A 266 22.31 -14.87 16.07
N THR A 267 21.03 -14.56 16.06
CA THR A 267 20.26 -14.23 14.84
C THR A 267 20.90 -13.08 14.06
N GLU A 268 21.33 -12.02 14.73
CA GLU A 268 21.98 -10.86 14.12
C GLU A 268 23.44 -11.15 13.74
N ALA A 269 24.19 -11.89 14.57
CA ALA A 269 25.57 -12.27 14.26
C ALA A 269 25.66 -13.02 12.93
N VAL A 270 24.70 -13.90 12.63
CA VAL A 270 24.69 -14.62 11.36
C VAL A 270 24.38 -13.70 10.18
N GLN A 271 23.51 -12.70 10.38
CA GLN A 271 23.24 -11.69 9.35
C GLN A 271 24.50 -10.86 9.06
N ILE A 272 25.20 -10.40 10.10
CA ILE A 272 26.46 -9.65 9.97
C ILE A 272 27.55 -10.50 9.31
N ALA A 273 27.70 -11.76 9.73
CA ALA A 273 28.70 -12.67 9.18
C ALA A 273 28.52 -12.90 7.67
N LYS A 274 27.27 -12.97 7.20
CA LYS A 274 26.93 -13.24 5.79
C LYS A 274 26.86 -12.00 4.91
N TYR A 275 26.35 -10.88 5.44
CA TYR A 275 26.03 -9.69 4.63
C TYR A 275 26.83 -8.44 5.03
N GLY A 276 27.62 -8.51 6.10
CA GLY A 276 28.37 -7.37 6.61
C GLY A 276 27.57 -6.47 7.54
N ILE A 277 28.27 -5.53 8.18
CA ILE A 277 27.67 -4.55 9.10
C ILE A 277 26.62 -3.70 8.40
N ASN A 278 26.91 -3.23 7.17
CA ASN A 278 26.01 -2.35 6.41
C ASN A 278 24.94 -3.10 5.63
N GLY A 279 25.19 -4.37 5.26
CA GLY A 279 24.27 -5.23 4.53
C GLY A 279 23.40 -6.14 5.41
N ALA A 280 23.61 -6.15 6.73
CA ALA A 280 22.75 -6.84 7.67
C ALA A 280 21.60 -5.94 8.17
N ALA A 281 20.37 -6.40 8.04
CA ALA A 281 19.21 -5.82 8.69
C ALA A 281 19.11 -6.29 10.15
N ALA A 282 19.01 -5.36 11.10
CA ALA A 282 18.77 -5.70 12.49
C ALA A 282 17.34 -6.22 12.71
N SER A 283 17.17 -7.18 13.60
CA SER A 283 15.86 -7.65 14.06
C SER A 283 15.45 -6.79 15.25
N ARG A 284 14.99 -5.58 14.95
CA ARG A 284 14.83 -4.51 15.94
C ARG A 284 13.52 -4.70 16.70
N THR A 285 13.61 -5.38 17.83
CA THR A 285 12.46 -5.74 18.67
C THR A 285 11.70 -4.53 19.18
N LYS A 286 10.37 -4.53 19.07
CA LYS A 286 9.46 -3.49 19.55
C LYS A 286 8.33 -4.12 20.35
N LEU A 287 8.03 -3.58 21.51
CA LEU A 287 6.90 -4.04 22.32
C LEU A 287 5.57 -3.78 21.60
N GLY A 288 4.68 -4.76 21.65
CA GLY A 288 3.31 -4.66 21.17
C GLY A 288 3.18 -4.60 19.65
N LYS A 289 2.25 -3.78 19.16
CA LYS A 289 1.86 -3.75 17.75
C LYS A 289 2.87 -3.00 16.89
N VAL A 290 3.32 -3.63 15.82
CA VAL A 290 4.11 -2.99 14.75
C VAL A 290 3.17 -2.55 13.62
N GLY A 291 3.11 -1.24 13.37
CA GLY A 291 2.33 -0.66 12.29
C GLY A 291 3.17 -0.35 11.03
N ILE A 292 2.50 0.01 9.93
CA ILE A 292 3.19 0.30 8.67
C ILE A 292 4.26 1.39 8.78
N ASP A 293 4.01 2.45 9.56
CA ASP A 293 4.99 3.53 9.67
C ASP A 293 6.30 3.04 10.30
N ALA A 294 6.23 2.10 11.24
CA ALA A 294 7.42 1.47 11.83
C ALA A 294 8.13 0.54 10.84
N VAL A 295 7.38 -0.20 10.00
CA VAL A 295 7.96 -1.02 8.93
C VAL A 295 8.64 -0.14 7.90
N ARG A 296 8.00 0.95 7.46
CA ARG A 296 8.57 1.93 6.54
C ARG A 296 9.85 2.55 7.09
N GLU A 297 9.83 2.99 8.35
CA GLU A 297 11.02 3.50 9.04
C GLU A 297 12.14 2.44 9.04
N GLY A 298 11.85 1.22 9.49
CA GLY A 298 12.84 0.14 9.49
C GLY A 298 13.44 -0.10 8.12
N VAL A 299 12.59 -0.10 7.11
CA VAL A 299 12.98 -0.32 5.72
C VAL A 299 13.87 0.79 5.15
N GLU A 300 13.64 2.04 5.55
CA GLU A 300 14.48 3.21 5.21
C GLU A 300 15.83 3.19 5.95
N PHE A 301 15.85 2.77 7.21
CA PHE A 301 17.05 2.70 8.05
C PHE A 301 17.72 1.32 8.06
N TYR A 302 17.25 0.40 7.21
CA TYR A 302 17.80 -0.92 7.00
C TYR A 302 17.83 -1.79 8.28
N TYR A 303 16.68 -1.86 8.95
CA TYR A 303 16.31 -2.80 10.01
C TYR A 303 14.88 -3.33 9.80
N ARG A 304 14.50 -4.43 10.46
CA ARG A 304 13.12 -4.92 10.49
C ARG A 304 12.56 -4.76 11.90
N PRO A 305 11.50 -3.96 12.13
CA PRO A 305 10.81 -4.00 13.41
C PRO A 305 10.29 -5.40 13.67
N THR A 306 10.58 -5.94 14.84
CA THR A 306 10.21 -7.30 15.25
C THR A 306 9.22 -7.21 16.40
N ALA A 307 7.98 -7.64 16.21
CA ALA A 307 6.98 -7.57 17.26
C ALA A 307 7.30 -8.55 18.40
N ILE A 308 7.21 -8.06 19.63
CA ILE A 308 7.35 -8.88 20.84
C ILE A 308 6.32 -8.45 21.89
N SER A 309 5.85 -9.41 22.68
CA SER A 309 4.99 -9.15 23.83
C SER A 309 5.82 -9.25 25.10
N MET A 310 5.36 -8.56 26.13
CA MET A 310 5.84 -8.77 27.49
C MET A 310 4.69 -9.34 28.31
N PRO A 311 4.73 -10.63 28.69
CA PRO A 311 3.67 -11.26 29.45
C PRO A 311 3.28 -10.44 30.70
N ASP A 312 1.99 -10.42 31.01
CA ASP A 312 1.42 -9.75 32.19
C ASP A 312 1.62 -8.22 32.29
N SER A 313 2.21 -7.59 31.26
CA SER A 313 2.50 -6.15 31.29
C SER A 313 1.38 -5.22 30.82
N GLY A 314 0.33 -5.80 30.22
CA GLY A 314 -0.70 -5.07 29.48
C GLY A 314 -0.31 -4.70 28.04
N VAL A 315 0.86 -5.13 27.55
CA VAL A 315 1.35 -4.84 26.19
C VAL A 315 1.54 -6.14 25.39
N GLU A 316 0.65 -6.36 24.43
CA GLU A 316 0.63 -7.55 23.57
C GLU A 316 0.74 -7.18 22.08
N ALA A 317 1.51 -7.98 21.35
CA ALA A 317 1.57 -7.90 19.90
C ALA A 317 0.33 -8.52 19.23
N THR A 318 0.13 -8.22 17.94
CA THR A 318 -0.98 -8.79 17.18
C THR A 318 -0.63 -10.23 16.77
N THR A 319 -1.44 -11.22 17.20
CA THR A 319 -1.30 -12.62 16.77
C THR A 319 -2.26 -13.01 15.65
N LYS A 320 -3.27 -12.19 15.36
CA LYS A 320 -4.38 -12.52 14.44
C LYS A 320 -4.28 -11.81 13.10
N GLY A 321 -4.64 -12.51 12.03
CA GLY A 321 -4.75 -11.94 10.68
C GLY A 321 -3.41 -11.69 9.98
N ILE A 322 -2.31 -12.21 10.50
CA ILE A 322 -0.98 -12.10 9.86
C ILE A 322 -1.02 -12.94 8.59
N HIS A 323 -0.82 -12.33 7.42
CA HIS A 323 -0.88 -13.03 6.12
C HIS A 323 -2.17 -13.85 5.88
N GLY A 324 -3.27 -13.45 6.53
CA GLY A 324 -4.54 -14.16 6.48
C GLY A 324 -4.67 -15.37 7.41
N TYR A 325 -3.66 -15.70 8.22
CA TYR A 325 -3.74 -16.72 9.26
C TYR A 325 -4.61 -16.23 10.44
N THR A 326 -5.52 -17.08 10.92
CA THR A 326 -6.51 -16.71 11.94
C THR A 326 -5.88 -16.34 13.28
N ASP A 327 -4.94 -17.14 13.75
CA ASP A 327 -4.19 -16.92 15.00
C ASP A 327 -2.81 -17.59 14.91
N SER A 328 -1.77 -16.87 15.32
CA SER A 328 -0.37 -17.31 15.25
C SER A 328 0.27 -17.14 16.63
N PRO A 329 0.78 -18.21 17.27
CA PRO A 329 1.46 -18.09 18.56
C PRO A 329 2.62 -17.10 18.52
N MET A 330 2.85 -16.37 19.61
CA MET A 330 3.87 -15.31 19.66
C MET A 330 5.27 -15.71 19.18
N PRO A 331 5.82 -16.90 19.51
CA PRO A 331 7.11 -17.34 18.95
C PRO A 331 7.12 -17.37 17.41
N ALA A 332 6.01 -17.76 16.78
CA ALA A 332 5.88 -17.76 15.32
C ALA A 332 5.78 -16.33 14.75
N VAL A 333 5.13 -15.41 15.46
CA VAL A 333 5.06 -13.98 15.08
C VAL A 333 6.46 -13.34 15.10
N THR A 334 7.20 -13.55 16.18
CA THR A 334 8.57 -13.03 16.31
C THR A 334 9.51 -13.65 15.26
N ALA A 335 9.42 -14.96 15.04
CA ALA A 335 10.19 -15.65 13.99
C ALA A 335 9.83 -15.17 12.57
N HIS A 336 8.56 -14.78 12.34
CA HIS A 336 8.09 -14.21 11.09
C HIS A 336 8.73 -12.86 10.79
N ASP A 337 8.77 -11.93 11.74
CA ASP A 337 9.47 -10.66 11.50
C ASP A 337 10.99 -10.86 11.34
N VAL A 338 11.60 -11.77 12.09
CA VAL A 338 13.01 -12.17 11.87
C VAL A 338 13.19 -12.75 10.46
N PHE A 339 12.23 -13.53 9.95
CA PHE A 339 12.24 -14.00 8.57
C PHE A 339 12.25 -12.83 7.56
N HIS A 340 11.44 -11.80 7.78
CA HIS A 340 11.44 -10.60 6.93
C HIS A 340 12.78 -9.86 6.97
N SER A 341 13.46 -9.77 8.12
CA SER A 341 14.80 -9.16 8.20
C SER A 341 15.80 -9.93 7.33
N LYS A 342 15.76 -11.26 7.37
CA LYS A 342 16.60 -12.13 6.54
C LYS A 342 16.29 -11.94 5.05
N LEU A 343 15.01 -11.85 4.68
CA LEU A 343 14.58 -11.66 3.30
C LEU A 343 15.03 -10.29 2.75
N HIS A 344 14.93 -9.23 3.56
CA HIS A 344 15.42 -7.89 3.24
C HIS A 344 16.89 -7.93 2.78
N ASN A 345 17.74 -8.68 3.48
CA ASN A 345 19.17 -8.81 3.16
C ASN A 345 19.45 -9.52 1.81
N THR A 346 18.47 -10.24 1.26
CA THR A 346 18.62 -10.91 -0.05
C THR A 346 18.36 -9.98 -1.23
N ILE A 347 17.70 -8.84 -1.00
CA ILE A 347 17.40 -7.84 -2.02
C ILE A 347 18.61 -6.90 -2.15
N ARG A 348 19.09 -6.69 -3.39
CA ARG A 348 20.22 -5.78 -3.65
C ARG A 348 19.86 -4.32 -3.36
N PRO A 349 20.84 -3.48 -2.97
CA PRO A 349 20.61 -2.05 -2.68
C PRO A 349 19.88 -1.29 -3.80
N GLU A 350 20.20 -1.56 -5.06
CA GLU A 350 19.55 -0.91 -6.21
C GLU A 350 18.03 -1.16 -6.24
N PHE A 351 17.60 -2.37 -5.88
CA PHE A 351 16.19 -2.73 -5.81
C PHE A 351 15.50 -2.15 -4.58
N HIS A 352 16.21 -2.02 -3.45
CA HIS A 352 15.68 -1.30 -2.28
C HIS A 352 15.38 0.17 -2.62
N MET A 353 16.30 0.84 -3.31
CA MET A 353 16.12 2.21 -3.79
C MET A 353 14.95 2.31 -4.77
N MET A 354 14.84 1.34 -5.69
CA MET A 354 13.74 1.27 -6.64
C MET A 354 12.38 1.12 -5.95
N LEU A 355 12.25 0.19 -5.00
CA LEU A 355 10.99 -0.06 -4.28
C LEU A 355 10.56 1.18 -3.47
N ASN A 356 11.52 1.87 -2.84
CA ASN A 356 11.27 3.15 -2.17
C ASN A 356 10.80 4.22 -3.16
N HIS A 357 11.46 4.33 -4.32
CA HIS A 357 11.07 5.27 -5.37
C HIS A 357 9.67 4.96 -5.93
N MET A 358 9.33 3.69 -6.14
CA MET A 358 7.98 3.27 -6.57
C MET A 358 6.92 3.72 -5.57
N SER A 359 7.13 3.47 -4.27
CA SER A 359 6.23 3.93 -3.19
C SER A 359 6.07 5.46 -3.18
N GLN A 360 7.17 6.20 -3.35
CA GLN A 360 7.15 7.66 -3.44
C GLN A 360 6.41 8.16 -4.69
N VAL A 361 6.62 7.52 -5.84
CA VAL A 361 5.92 7.84 -7.10
C VAL A 361 4.42 7.66 -6.93
N ILE A 362 3.98 6.54 -6.38
CA ILE A 362 2.56 6.29 -6.10
C ILE A 362 2.00 7.35 -5.16
N SER A 363 2.68 7.60 -4.03
CA SER A 363 2.23 8.57 -3.02
C SER A 363 2.12 9.99 -3.59
N LYS A 364 3.09 10.40 -4.42
CA LYS A 364 3.08 11.72 -5.08
C LYS A 364 1.99 11.83 -6.14
N HIS A 365 1.77 10.77 -6.91
CA HIS A 365 0.79 10.72 -8.00
C HIS A 365 -0.64 10.66 -7.46
N THR A 366 -0.92 9.77 -6.51
CA THR A 366 -2.29 9.46 -6.04
C THR A 366 -2.69 10.22 -4.78
N LYS A 367 -1.74 10.88 -4.12
CA LYS A 367 -1.88 11.50 -2.79
C LYS A 367 -2.29 10.52 -1.68
N GLN A 368 -2.30 9.22 -1.95
CA GLN A 368 -2.56 8.20 -0.93
C GLN A 368 -1.31 7.98 -0.10
N LYS A 369 -1.42 8.16 1.23
CA LYS A 369 -0.36 7.76 2.17
C LYS A 369 -0.21 6.24 2.28
N TRP A 370 -1.27 5.51 1.96
CA TRP A 370 -1.32 4.06 2.07
C TRP A 370 -2.31 3.46 1.08
N SER A 371 -1.86 2.40 0.40
CA SER A 371 -2.65 1.47 -0.41
C SER A 371 -2.12 0.06 -0.17
N LYS A 372 -2.85 -0.96 -0.63
CA LYS A 372 -2.37 -2.34 -0.59
C LYS A 372 -1.06 -2.50 -1.37
N THR A 373 -0.92 -1.88 -2.55
CA THR A 373 0.34 -1.89 -3.30
C THR A 373 1.48 -1.23 -2.52
N ILE A 374 1.26 -0.06 -1.92
CA ILE A 374 2.29 0.60 -1.08
C ILE A 374 2.72 -0.33 0.07
N TRP A 375 1.79 -1.05 0.69
CA TRP A 375 2.10 -2.02 1.74
C TRP A 375 3.07 -3.10 1.24
N GLU A 376 2.75 -3.77 0.12
CA GLU A 376 3.61 -4.84 -0.42
C GLU A 376 5.01 -4.34 -0.82
N LEU A 377 5.10 -3.13 -1.39
CA LEU A 377 6.38 -2.51 -1.75
C LEU A 377 7.23 -2.17 -0.52
N VAL A 378 6.60 -1.74 0.58
CA VAL A 378 7.26 -1.37 1.84
C VAL A 378 7.59 -2.61 2.67
N ASP A 379 6.71 -3.60 2.74
CA ASP A 379 6.93 -4.82 3.52
C ASP A 379 8.03 -5.72 2.93
N ARG A 380 8.29 -5.57 1.63
CA ARG A 380 9.41 -6.19 0.89
C ARG A 380 9.43 -7.71 0.97
N GLU A 381 8.27 -8.36 1.02
CA GLU A 381 8.14 -9.82 1.03
C GLU A 381 8.39 -10.47 -0.35
N PHE A 382 9.57 -10.20 -0.93
CA PHE A 382 9.94 -10.68 -2.25
C PHE A 382 10.87 -11.90 -2.19
N HIS A 383 10.30 -13.10 -2.28
CA HIS A 383 11.03 -14.38 -2.29
C HIS A 383 11.90 -14.63 -3.54
N SER A 384 11.90 -13.74 -4.52
CA SER A 384 12.55 -13.96 -5.82
C SER A 384 14.07 -14.05 -5.74
N PHE A 385 14.68 -13.41 -4.75
CA PHE A 385 16.14 -13.40 -4.57
C PHE A 385 16.61 -14.22 -3.37
N GLN A 386 15.67 -14.84 -2.64
CA GLN A 386 15.94 -15.65 -1.46
C GLN A 386 17.13 -16.60 -1.70
N TYR A 387 17.10 -17.36 -2.80
CA TYR A 387 18.10 -18.38 -3.10
C TYR A 387 19.14 -18.02 -4.17
N GLN A 388 19.22 -16.75 -4.59
CA GLN A 388 20.04 -16.36 -5.75
C GLN A 388 21.09 -15.34 -5.34
N THR A 389 22.35 -15.56 -5.75
CA THR A 389 23.34 -14.47 -5.73
C THR A 389 23.44 -13.84 -7.09
N ILE A 390 23.12 -12.56 -7.12
CA ILE A 390 23.32 -11.72 -8.30
C ILE A 390 24.73 -11.17 -8.20
N LYS A 391 25.72 -11.80 -8.86
CA LYS A 391 27.03 -11.19 -9.15
C LYS A 391 26.89 -10.37 -10.44
N ASP A 392 27.40 -9.15 -10.48
CA ASP A 392 27.36 -8.24 -11.62
C ASP A 392 25.93 -7.87 -12.12
N LEU A 393 25.39 -6.77 -11.58
CA LEU A 393 24.08 -6.24 -11.98
C LEU A 393 24.20 -5.28 -13.16
N THR A 394 23.93 -5.78 -14.38
CA THR A 394 23.81 -4.94 -15.59
C THR A 394 22.36 -4.47 -15.81
N PRO A 395 22.12 -3.35 -16.53
CA PRO A 395 20.77 -2.85 -16.81
C PRO A 395 19.80 -3.89 -17.42
N LYS A 396 20.30 -4.72 -18.34
CA LYS A 396 19.52 -5.81 -18.96
C LYS A 396 19.18 -6.91 -17.97
N LYS A 397 20.12 -7.30 -17.12
CA LYS A 397 19.89 -8.30 -16.07
C LYS A 397 18.92 -7.78 -15.01
N GLY A 398 19.04 -6.51 -14.63
CA GLY A 398 18.10 -5.89 -13.70
C GLY A 398 16.68 -5.80 -14.26
N ALA A 399 16.50 -5.57 -15.56
CA ALA A 399 15.18 -5.66 -16.20
C ALA A 399 14.53 -7.06 -16.06
N ALA A 400 15.31 -8.14 -16.23
CA ALA A 400 14.81 -9.50 -16.02
C ALA A 400 14.48 -9.78 -14.55
N LEU A 401 15.34 -9.34 -13.62
CA LEU A 401 15.15 -9.49 -12.18
C LEU A 401 13.97 -8.67 -11.66
N PHE A 402 13.70 -7.50 -12.24
CA PHE A 402 12.51 -6.69 -11.97
C PHE A 402 11.23 -7.49 -12.24
N VAL A 403 11.14 -8.13 -13.41
CA VAL A 403 10.01 -9.00 -13.76
C VAL A 403 9.94 -10.19 -12.80
N GLN A 404 11.07 -10.86 -12.54
CA GLN A 404 11.11 -12.00 -11.63
C GLN A 404 10.65 -11.62 -10.21
N MET A 405 10.90 -10.39 -9.75
CA MET A 405 10.50 -9.92 -8.43
C MET A 405 9.01 -9.57 -8.37
N LEU A 406 8.53 -8.76 -9.32
CA LEU A 406 7.18 -8.18 -9.28
C LEU A 406 6.15 -8.96 -10.10
N HIS A 407 6.57 -10.00 -10.82
CA HIS A 407 5.67 -10.86 -11.59
C HIS A 407 6.21 -12.30 -11.70
N ARG A 408 6.20 -13.04 -10.57
CA ARG A 408 6.69 -14.42 -10.50
C ARG A 408 5.56 -15.43 -10.67
N ASN A 409 5.76 -16.43 -11.53
CA ASN A 409 4.84 -17.57 -11.71
C ASN A 409 3.38 -17.14 -11.98
N GLY A 410 3.20 -16.08 -12.78
CA GLY A 410 1.88 -15.53 -13.11
C GLY A 410 1.18 -14.80 -11.96
N ARG A 411 1.88 -14.49 -10.86
CA ARG A 411 1.33 -13.75 -9.71
C ARG A 411 1.79 -12.29 -9.73
N ASP A 412 0.93 -11.43 -9.16
CA ASP A 412 1.18 -10.01 -8.94
C ASP A 412 1.34 -9.72 -7.44
N PRO A 413 2.50 -10.02 -6.83
CA PRO A 413 2.65 -9.83 -5.39
C PRO A 413 2.42 -8.37 -4.96
N ALA A 414 2.64 -7.39 -5.85
CA ALA A 414 2.51 -5.97 -5.52
C ALA A 414 1.22 -5.31 -6.03
N PHE A 415 0.30 -6.05 -6.65
CA PHE A 415 -0.97 -5.51 -7.19
C PHE A 415 -0.78 -4.35 -8.18
N LEU A 416 0.23 -4.43 -9.06
CA LEU A 416 0.49 -3.44 -10.11
C LEU A 416 -0.45 -3.58 -11.31
N PHE A 417 -1.17 -4.68 -11.39
CA PHE A 417 -2.13 -5.00 -12.44
C PHE A 417 -3.51 -5.18 -11.82
N LYS A 418 -4.51 -4.72 -12.56
CA LYS A 418 -5.91 -5.01 -12.25
C LYS A 418 -6.37 -6.30 -12.92
N LYS A 419 -5.91 -6.54 -14.16
CA LYS A 419 -6.26 -7.71 -14.97
C LYS A 419 -5.08 -8.13 -15.85
N TYR A 420 -5.07 -9.41 -16.20
CA TYR A 420 -4.04 -10.02 -17.03
C TYR A 420 -4.48 -10.33 -18.46
N ASP A 421 -5.80 -10.46 -18.69
CA ASP A 421 -6.37 -10.71 -20.00
C ASP A 421 -7.64 -9.86 -20.22
N PRO A 422 -7.55 -8.75 -20.99
CA PRO A 422 -6.31 -8.12 -21.44
C PRO A 422 -5.49 -7.56 -20.27
N LEU A 423 -4.19 -7.33 -20.50
CA LEU A 423 -3.31 -6.69 -19.52
C LEU A 423 -3.78 -5.25 -19.22
N GLU A 424 -4.06 -4.98 -17.94
CA GLU A 424 -4.55 -3.69 -17.46
C GLU A 424 -3.80 -3.29 -16.18
N LEU A 425 -3.17 -2.11 -16.18
CA LEU A 425 -2.47 -1.56 -15.01
C LEU A 425 -3.49 -1.08 -13.96
N SER A 426 -3.19 -1.35 -12.69
CA SER A 426 -3.84 -0.64 -11.58
C SER A 426 -3.44 0.84 -11.60
N ASP A 427 -4.11 1.69 -10.83
CA ASP A 427 -3.76 3.11 -10.77
C ASP A 427 -2.36 3.34 -10.18
N ASP A 428 -1.97 2.51 -9.22
CA ASP A 428 -0.62 2.52 -8.63
C ASP A 428 0.41 2.00 -9.67
N GLY A 429 0.08 0.94 -10.41
CA GLY A 429 0.91 0.44 -11.51
C GLY A 429 1.08 1.44 -12.66
N PHE A 430 0.02 2.19 -12.99
CA PHE A 430 0.08 3.28 -13.96
C PHE A 430 1.08 4.35 -13.54
N ALA A 431 1.04 4.81 -12.29
CA ALA A 431 1.97 5.82 -11.80
C ALA A 431 3.44 5.39 -11.97
N ILE A 432 3.75 4.12 -11.69
CA ILE A 432 5.09 3.55 -11.84
C ILE A 432 5.52 3.50 -13.31
N VAL A 433 4.71 2.89 -14.18
CA VAL A 433 5.06 2.75 -15.61
C VAL A 433 5.13 4.12 -16.30
N TRP A 434 4.26 5.06 -15.92
CA TRP A 434 4.35 6.45 -16.37
C TRP A 434 5.67 7.10 -15.94
N ASN A 435 6.10 6.89 -14.69
CA ASN A 435 7.40 7.41 -14.23
C ASN A 435 8.58 6.76 -14.98
N MET A 436 8.55 5.45 -15.23
CA MET A 436 9.55 4.74 -16.03
C MET A 436 9.75 5.40 -17.40
N VAL A 437 8.66 5.64 -18.13
CA VAL A 437 8.70 6.24 -19.47
C VAL A 437 9.09 7.73 -19.45
N ASN A 438 8.87 8.43 -18.34
CA ASN A 438 9.27 9.83 -18.19
C ASN A 438 10.69 10.02 -17.66
N GLN A 439 11.25 9.02 -16.97
CA GLN A 439 12.57 9.10 -16.36
C GLN A 439 13.42 7.84 -16.65
N PRO A 440 13.54 7.39 -17.91
CA PRO A 440 14.21 6.12 -18.23
C PRO A 440 15.67 6.08 -17.75
N ASP A 441 16.37 7.22 -17.77
CA ASP A 441 17.75 7.33 -17.30
C ASP A 441 17.90 7.06 -15.80
N VAL A 442 16.94 7.48 -14.97
CA VAL A 442 16.96 7.20 -13.53
C VAL A 442 16.88 5.70 -13.31
N TRP A 443 15.93 5.04 -13.97
CA TRP A 443 15.75 3.58 -13.86
C TRP A 443 16.98 2.82 -14.35
N LYS A 444 17.56 3.23 -15.47
CA LYS A 444 18.73 2.58 -16.07
C LYS A 444 20.00 2.79 -15.26
N ARG A 445 20.26 4.00 -14.76
CA ARG A 445 21.52 4.34 -14.08
C ARG A 445 21.52 3.97 -12.61
N LEU A 446 20.44 4.32 -11.90
CA LEU A 446 20.34 4.18 -10.44
C LEU A 446 19.89 2.78 -10.04
N TYR A 447 18.81 2.29 -10.66
CA TYR A 447 18.23 0.99 -10.31
C TYR A 447 18.77 -0.17 -11.17
N LYS A 448 19.61 0.14 -12.16
CA LYS A 448 20.13 -0.83 -13.15
C LYS A 448 19.01 -1.60 -13.84
N ILE A 449 17.94 -0.90 -14.25
CA ILE A 449 16.82 -1.48 -14.99
C ILE A 449 16.68 -0.76 -16.33
N ASP A 450 16.98 -1.48 -17.42
CA ASP A 450 16.72 -0.98 -18.76
C ASP A 450 15.25 -1.24 -19.14
N ILE A 451 14.43 -0.18 -19.16
CA ILE A 451 12.99 -0.30 -19.38
C ILE A 451 12.64 -0.86 -20.77
N ASP A 452 13.53 -0.67 -21.75
CA ASP A 452 13.36 -1.15 -23.13
C ASP A 452 13.66 -2.65 -23.27
N GLN A 453 14.20 -3.27 -22.20
CA GLN A 453 14.52 -4.69 -22.14
C GLN A 453 13.60 -5.45 -21.16
N ILE A 454 12.61 -4.78 -20.56
CA ILE A 454 11.67 -5.43 -19.63
C ILE A 454 10.73 -6.33 -20.43
N GLY A 455 10.70 -7.62 -20.07
CA GLY A 455 9.85 -8.63 -20.71
C GLY A 455 8.37 -8.54 -20.34
N PHE A 456 7.62 -9.58 -20.69
CA PHE A 456 6.22 -9.76 -20.29
C PHE A 456 6.10 -9.79 -18.75
N PRO A 457 5.07 -9.16 -18.14
CA PRO A 457 3.93 -8.47 -18.77
C PRO A 457 4.15 -6.98 -19.08
N TYR A 458 5.22 -6.38 -18.59
CA TYR A 458 5.40 -4.92 -18.64
C TYR A 458 5.80 -4.38 -20.01
N GLY A 459 6.58 -5.12 -20.81
CA GLY A 459 7.10 -4.62 -22.09
C GLY A 459 6.02 -4.05 -23.02
N LYS A 460 4.89 -4.75 -23.17
CA LYS A 460 3.74 -4.26 -23.97
C LYS A 460 3.11 -3.00 -23.39
N LEU A 461 3.03 -2.91 -22.06
CA LEU A 461 2.45 -1.76 -21.36
C LEU A 461 3.36 -0.54 -21.39
N ILE A 462 4.68 -0.74 -21.37
CA ILE A 462 5.68 0.32 -21.52
C ILE A 462 5.58 0.93 -22.93
N GLU A 463 5.50 0.12 -23.99
CA GLU A 463 5.31 0.63 -25.35
C GLU A 463 3.98 1.37 -25.49
N LYS A 464 2.89 0.80 -24.97
CA LYS A 464 1.59 1.48 -24.93
C LYS A 464 1.65 2.80 -24.18
N MET A 465 2.43 2.88 -23.10
CA MET A 465 2.62 4.10 -22.32
C MET A 465 3.47 5.15 -23.07
N LYS A 466 4.47 4.73 -23.85
CA LYS A 466 5.21 5.63 -24.74
C LYS A 466 4.29 6.24 -25.79
N ASP A 467 3.40 5.44 -26.38
CA ASP A 467 2.43 5.95 -27.36
C ASP A 467 1.42 6.90 -26.72
N PHE A 468 0.90 6.56 -25.54
CA PHE A 468 0.07 7.48 -24.77
C PHE A 468 0.79 8.81 -24.49
N LYS A 469 2.06 8.77 -24.04
CA LYS A 469 2.87 9.98 -23.81
C LYS A 469 3.03 10.85 -25.06
N LYS A 470 3.17 10.25 -26.25
CA LYS A 470 3.24 11.01 -27.51
C LYS A 470 1.94 11.78 -27.79
N GLU A 471 0.79 11.21 -27.43
CA GLU A 471 -0.51 11.83 -27.67
C GLU A 471 -0.87 12.91 -26.63
N VAL A 472 -0.50 12.73 -25.35
CA VAL A 472 -0.90 13.65 -24.27
C VAL A 472 0.21 14.56 -23.75
N GLY A 473 1.46 14.37 -24.16
CA GLY A 473 2.62 15.12 -23.65
C GLY A 473 3.09 14.66 -22.27
N SER A 474 4.19 15.25 -21.77
CA SER A 474 4.84 14.85 -20.51
C SER A 474 4.41 15.64 -19.27
N GLU A 475 3.92 16.87 -19.44
CA GLU A 475 3.60 17.77 -18.34
C GLU A 475 2.10 17.76 -18.04
N HIS A 476 1.74 17.37 -16.83
CA HIS A 476 0.34 17.31 -16.38
C HIS A 476 0.25 17.87 -14.96
N LYS A 477 -0.61 18.89 -14.78
CA LYS A 477 -0.84 19.52 -13.47
C LYS A 477 -1.53 18.55 -12.49
N HIS A 478 -2.50 17.79 -12.98
CA HIS A 478 -3.37 16.92 -12.18
C HIS A 478 -3.20 15.45 -12.57
N PRO A 479 -2.63 14.62 -11.68
CA PRO A 479 -2.50 13.18 -11.89
C PRO A 479 -3.82 12.46 -12.19
N GLU A 480 -4.91 12.89 -11.56
CA GLU A 480 -6.25 12.33 -11.74
C GLU A 480 -6.71 12.46 -13.20
N VAL A 481 -6.56 13.66 -13.79
CA VAL A 481 -6.94 13.94 -15.18
C VAL A 481 -6.08 13.13 -16.13
N LEU A 482 -4.77 13.06 -15.87
CA LEU A 482 -3.85 12.24 -16.65
C LEU A 482 -4.27 10.75 -16.64
N ARG A 483 -4.63 10.22 -15.46
CA ARG A 483 -5.12 8.84 -15.34
C ARG A 483 -6.44 8.64 -16.09
N LEU A 484 -7.37 9.59 -16.01
CA LEU A 484 -8.62 9.54 -16.76
C LEU A 484 -8.38 9.53 -18.28
N LYS A 485 -7.45 10.35 -18.79
CA LYS A 485 -7.01 10.30 -20.19
C LYS A 485 -6.50 8.92 -20.57
N TYR A 486 -5.72 8.27 -19.70
CA TYR A 486 -5.21 6.92 -19.98
C TYR A 486 -6.33 5.87 -20.07
N HIS A 487 -7.34 5.94 -19.21
CA HIS A 487 -8.51 5.05 -19.32
C HIS A 487 -9.25 5.27 -20.66
N PHE A 488 -9.42 6.51 -21.11
CA PHE A 488 -9.98 6.80 -22.43
C PHE A 488 -9.11 6.28 -23.57
N PHE A 489 -7.79 6.48 -23.50
CA PHE A 489 -6.83 5.97 -24.48
C PHE A 489 -6.94 4.46 -24.65
N ASN A 490 -7.26 3.73 -23.57
CA ASN A 490 -7.41 2.28 -23.62
C ASN A 490 -8.68 1.79 -24.31
N VAL A 491 -9.72 2.62 -24.44
CA VAL A 491 -11.05 2.20 -24.92
C VAL A 491 -11.54 2.93 -26.17
N ILE A 492 -10.88 4.02 -26.55
CA ILE A 492 -11.18 4.82 -27.74
C ILE A 492 -10.16 4.48 -28.83
N SER A 493 -10.59 3.72 -29.83
CA SER A 493 -9.72 3.34 -30.96
C SER A 493 -9.52 4.45 -31.99
N ASN A 494 -10.38 5.47 -31.99
CA ASN A 494 -10.31 6.60 -32.92
C ASN A 494 -9.49 7.75 -32.32
N ASN A 495 -8.30 8.03 -32.87
CA ASN A 495 -7.42 9.09 -32.36
C ASN A 495 -8.07 10.48 -32.41
N THR A 496 -8.89 10.78 -33.42
CA THR A 496 -9.60 12.06 -33.52
C THR A 496 -10.59 12.24 -32.36
N GLU A 497 -11.33 11.19 -32.02
CA GLU A 497 -12.26 11.22 -30.88
C GLU A 497 -11.50 11.32 -29.54
N PHE A 498 -10.41 10.58 -29.40
CA PHE A 498 -9.55 10.65 -28.22
C PHE A 498 -8.99 12.07 -28.00
N LYS A 499 -8.53 12.74 -29.05
CA LYS A 499 -8.06 14.14 -28.99
C LYS A 499 -9.15 15.11 -28.56
N LYS A 500 -10.40 14.92 -29.02
CA LYS A 500 -11.55 15.72 -28.57
C LYS A 500 -11.81 15.52 -27.07
N ILE A 501 -11.72 14.28 -26.58
CA ILE A 501 -11.86 13.98 -25.15
C ILE A 501 -10.72 14.60 -24.34
N CYS A 502 -9.47 14.54 -24.82
CA CYS A 502 -8.35 15.21 -24.17
C CYS A 502 -8.59 16.71 -24.05
N ASN A 503 -9.02 17.39 -25.13
CA ASN A 503 -9.35 18.81 -25.10
C ASN A 503 -10.49 19.13 -24.12
N LEU A 504 -11.53 18.30 -24.09
CA LEU A 504 -12.61 18.41 -23.10
C LEU A 504 -12.07 18.36 -21.67
N LEU A 505 -11.22 17.38 -21.35
CA LEU A 505 -10.63 17.22 -20.02
C LEU A 505 -9.69 18.38 -19.66
N ASP A 506 -8.90 18.86 -20.61
CA ASP A 506 -8.00 20.00 -20.41
C ASP A 506 -8.77 21.31 -20.22
N THR A 507 -9.86 21.51 -20.95
CA THR A 507 -10.76 22.66 -20.78
C THR A 507 -11.40 22.68 -19.38
N LEU A 508 -11.82 21.51 -18.88
CA LEU A 508 -12.42 21.41 -17.55
C LEU A 508 -11.36 21.58 -16.44
N GLY A 509 -10.15 21.06 -16.66
CA GLY A 509 -8.96 21.32 -15.83
C GLY A 509 -9.23 21.26 -14.32
N ASP A 510 -9.02 22.38 -13.64
CA ASP A 510 -9.19 22.52 -12.19
C ASP A 510 -10.63 22.24 -11.71
N LYS A 511 -11.65 22.45 -12.56
CA LYS A 511 -13.06 22.18 -12.22
C LYS A 511 -13.30 20.71 -11.94
N LEU A 512 -12.57 19.80 -12.60
CA LEU A 512 -12.66 18.36 -12.31
C LEU A 512 -12.08 17.98 -10.94
N ILE A 513 -11.32 18.85 -10.30
CA ILE A 513 -10.57 18.53 -9.07
C ILE A 513 -11.11 19.28 -7.86
N LEU A 514 -11.38 20.58 -8.04
CA LEU A 514 -11.70 21.51 -6.95
C LEU A 514 -13.20 21.58 -6.61
N ASP A 515 -14.07 21.12 -7.50
CA ASP A 515 -15.52 21.13 -7.28
C ASP A 515 -15.90 20.21 -6.10
N LYS A 516 -16.78 20.68 -5.21
CA LYS A 516 -17.16 19.93 -4.00
C LYS A 516 -18.09 18.76 -4.31
N GLU A 517 -18.93 18.90 -5.33
CA GLU A 517 -20.01 17.98 -5.66
C GLU A 517 -19.68 17.08 -6.85
N GLN A 518 -18.83 17.58 -7.76
CA GLN A 518 -18.44 16.90 -9.00
C GLN A 518 -16.93 16.85 -9.20
N LYS A 519 -16.26 15.87 -8.58
CA LYS A 519 -14.80 15.79 -8.66
C LYS A 519 -14.24 14.40 -8.89
N LEU A 520 -13.12 14.42 -9.58
CA LEU A 520 -12.23 13.31 -9.82
C LEU A 520 -11.23 13.22 -8.66
N VAL A 521 -11.16 12.05 -8.04
CA VAL A 521 -10.28 11.81 -6.90
C VAL A 521 -9.74 10.38 -6.92
N PHE A 522 -8.52 10.21 -6.43
CA PHE A 522 -8.06 8.89 -5.99
C PHE A 522 -8.64 8.55 -4.63
N GLY A 523 -9.23 7.36 -4.52
CA GLY A 523 -9.75 6.81 -3.27
C GLY A 523 -9.37 5.34 -3.12
N LYS A 524 -9.91 4.70 -2.08
CA LYS A 524 -9.71 3.28 -1.85
C LYS A 524 -10.87 2.45 -2.36
N TYR A 525 -10.55 1.28 -2.89
CA TYR A 525 -11.52 0.23 -3.14
C TYR A 525 -12.00 -0.37 -1.82
N THR A 526 -13.29 -0.65 -1.69
CA THR A 526 -13.91 -0.95 -0.38
C THR A 526 -14.39 -2.39 -0.22
N LYS A 527 -14.35 -3.21 -1.28
CA LYS A 527 -14.97 -4.55 -1.30
C LYS A 527 -13.97 -5.63 -1.73
N GLY A 528 -14.25 -6.88 -1.33
CA GLY A 528 -13.55 -8.07 -1.83
C GLY A 528 -12.04 -8.11 -1.55
N ALA A 529 -11.33 -8.90 -2.36
CA ALA A 529 -9.87 -9.09 -2.28
C ALA A 529 -9.05 -7.84 -2.64
N ASP A 530 -9.68 -6.92 -3.37
CA ASP A 530 -9.11 -5.65 -3.85
C ASP A 530 -9.24 -4.51 -2.83
N LYS A 531 -9.81 -4.78 -1.65
CA LYS A 531 -9.96 -3.79 -0.58
C LYS A 531 -8.62 -3.09 -0.34
N ASN A 532 -8.69 -1.76 -0.26
CA ASN A 532 -7.56 -0.85 -0.06
C ASN A 532 -6.62 -0.63 -1.25
N LEU A 533 -6.92 -1.17 -2.44
CA LEU A 533 -6.26 -0.70 -3.66
C LEU A 533 -6.69 0.74 -3.98
N THR A 534 -5.76 1.52 -4.53
CA THR A 534 -6.06 2.84 -5.05
C THR A 534 -6.93 2.71 -6.29
N ILE A 535 -8.00 3.48 -6.34
CA ILE A 535 -8.88 3.60 -7.51
C ILE A 535 -9.27 5.05 -7.78
N LEU A 536 -9.34 5.40 -9.06
CA LEU A 536 -9.88 6.66 -9.55
C LEU A 536 -11.40 6.61 -9.47
N LYS A 537 -11.98 7.67 -8.92
CA LYS A 537 -13.42 7.81 -8.74
C LYS A 537 -13.89 9.16 -9.24
N PHE A 538 -15.09 9.18 -9.80
CA PHE A 538 -15.83 10.41 -10.04
C PHE A 538 -16.92 10.53 -8.98
N LYS A 539 -16.83 11.55 -8.12
CA LYS A 539 -17.90 11.92 -7.21
C LYS A 539 -18.88 12.80 -7.98
N ASN A 540 -20.17 12.48 -7.91
CA ASN A 540 -21.23 13.23 -8.56
C ASN A 540 -22.46 13.28 -7.63
N PHE A 541 -22.69 14.42 -6.97
CA PHE A 541 -23.83 14.65 -6.07
C PHE A 541 -24.06 13.52 -5.06
N GLY A 542 -23.00 13.16 -4.30
CA GLY A 542 -23.06 12.12 -3.27
C GLY A 542 -23.03 10.67 -3.81
N LYS A 543 -23.09 10.45 -5.13
CA LYS A 543 -22.82 9.14 -5.75
C LYS A 543 -21.35 9.05 -6.13
N GLU A 544 -20.73 7.90 -5.88
CA GLU A 544 -19.36 7.62 -6.32
C GLU A 544 -19.40 6.62 -7.48
N VAL A 545 -18.86 7.02 -8.63
CA VAL A 545 -18.67 6.15 -9.79
C VAL A 545 -17.19 5.73 -9.80
N GLN A 546 -16.94 4.43 -9.74
CA GLN A 546 -15.59 3.89 -9.96
C GLN A 546 -15.26 3.99 -11.45
N ILE A 547 -14.06 4.43 -11.77
CA ILE A 547 -13.64 4.63 -13.16
C ILE A 547 -12.69 3.53 -13.56
N ASP A 548 -13.02 2.88 -14.67
CA ASP A 548 -12.17 1.93 -15.37
C ASP A 548 -12.55 1.80 -16.84
N GLU A 549 -11.86 0.94 -17.56
CA GLU A 549 -12.05 0.66 -18.98
C GLU A 549 -13.48 0.19 -19.30
N GLY A 550 -14.18 -0.42 -18.34
CA GLY A 550 -15.58 -0.85 -18.51
C GLY A 550 -16.60 0.28 -18.33
N SER A 551 -16.25 1.35 -17.62
CA SER A 551 -17.17 2.40 -17.17
C SER A 551 -16.83 3.80 -17.68
N VAL A 552 -15.60 4.06 -18.11
CA VAL A 552 -15.09 5.40 -18.43
C VAL A 552 -15.90 6.11 -19.53
N LYS A 553 -16.44 5.36 -20.51
CA LYS A 553 -17.31 5.93 -21.56
C LYS A 553 -18.61 6.52 -21.02
N GLN A 554 -19.10 6.03 -19.88
CA GLN A 554 -20.32 6.55 -19.22
C GLN A 554 -20.09 7.96 -18.64
N LEU A 555 -18.83 8.39 -18.49
CA LEU A 555 -18.50 9.74 -18.05
C LEU A 555 -18.59 10.78 -19.18
N ILE A 556 -18.53 10.37 -20.45
CA ILE A 556 -18.51 11.32 -21.58
C ILE A 556 -19.70 12.30 -21.49
N PRO A 557 -20.96 11.85 -21.32
CA PRO A 557 -22.08 12.78 -21.18
C PRO A 557 -21.95 13.72 -19.99
N ILE A 558 -21.44 13.22 -18.85
CA ILE A 558 -21.26 14.04 -17.64
C ILE A 558 -20.25 15.15 -17.89
N LEU A 559 -19.07 14.79 -18.42
CA LEU A 559 -17.98 15.72 -18.72
C LEU A 559 -18.40 16.76 -19.77
N VAL A 560 -19.06 16.32 -20.84
CA VAL A 560 -19.61 17.20 -21.87
C VAL A 560 -20.61 18.18 -21.27
N ASN A 561 -21.55 17.71 -20.45
CA ASN A 561 -22.52 18.61 -19.81
C ASN A 561 -21.85 19.60 -18.85
N MET A 562 -20.77 19.22 -18.15
CA MET A 562 -19.98 20.15 -17.34
C MET A 562 -19.35 21.27 -18.18
N ARG A 563 -18.87 20.94 -19.37
CA ARG A 563 -18.28 21.91 -20.33
C ARG A 563 -19.35 22.79 -20.95
N LEU A 564 -20.46 22.19 -21.40
CA LEU A 564 -21.58 22.93 -21.96
C LEU A 564 -22.14 23.91 -20.94
N ALA A 565 -22.27 23.54 -19.66
CA ALA A 565 -22.70 24.47 -18.62
C ALA A 565 -21.74 25.68 -18.44
N MET A 566 -20.43 25.50 -18.70
CA MET A 566 -19.48 26.63 -18.72
C MET A 566 -19.70 27.55 -19.92
N LYS A 567 -20.06 26.99 -21.08
CA LYS A 567 -20.33 27.74 -22.32
C LYS A 567 -21.72 28.41 -22.29
N PHE A 568 -22.72 27.74 -21.75
CA PHE A 568 -24.15 28.06 -21.91
C PHE A 568 -24.81 28.69 -20.67
N GLY A 569 -24.08 28.80 -19.56
CA GLY A 569 -24.56 29.34 -18.30
C GLY A 569 -25.14 28.28 -17.35
N GLU A 570 -25.52 28.72 -16.15
CA GLU A 570 -25.95 27.83 -15.07
C GLU A 570 -27.30 27.15 -15.34
N LYS A 571 -27.49 26.00 -14.68
CA LYS A 571 -28.79 25.31 -14.64
C LYS A 571 -29.77 26.08 -13.74
N ASN A 572 -31.05 25.94 -14.02
CA ASN A 572 -32.12 26.47 -13.17
C ASN A 572 -33.29 25.50 -13.15
N ASP A 573 -33.16 24.44 -12.36
CA ASP A 573 -34.14 23.36 -12.30
C ASP A 573 -35.52 23.84 -11.82
N GLU A 574 -35.58 24.86 -10.95
CA GLU A 574 -36.83 25.46 -10.49
C GLU A 574 -37.57 26.17 -11.64
N ALA A 575 -36.87 26.99 -12.42
CA ALA A 575 -37.46 27.67 -13.58
C ALA A 575 -37.87 26.67 -14.66
N VAL A 576 -37.04 25.65 -14.93
CA VAL A 576 -37.36 24.58 -15.88
C VAL A 576 -38.65 23.85 -15.47
N ASN A 577 -38.77 23.45 -14.20
CA ASN A 577 -39.97 22.79 -13.68
C ASN A 577 -41.20 23.71 -13.70
N GLY A 578 -41.01 25.01 -13.45
CA GLY A 578 -42.06 26.02 -13.53
C GLY A 578 -42.64 26.15 -14.94
N GLU A 579 -41.78 26.26 -15.95
CA GLU A 579 -42.22 26.32 -17.35
C GLU A 579 -42.78 24.98 -17.85
N LEU A 580 -42.20 23.84 -17.43
CA LEU A 580 -42.68 22.51 -17.81
C LEU A 580 -44.15 22.30 -17.42
N LYS A 581 -44.54 22.75 -16.22
CA LYS A 581 -45.94 22.68 -15.75
C LYS A 581 -46.91 23.49 -16.61
N LYS A 582 -46.45 24.59 -17.23
CA LYS A 582 -47.30 25.43 -18.09
C LYS A 582 -47.60 24.74 -19.41
N VAL A 583 -46.63 24.00 -19.95
CA VAL A 583 -46.75 23.34 -21.26
C VAL A 583 -47.27 21.90 -21.18
N SER A 584 -47.14 21.23 -20.02
CA SER A 584 -47.51 19.81 -19.88
C SER A 584 -48.99 19.52 -20.12
N GLY A 585 -49.87 20.50 -19.90
CA GLY A 585 -51.30 20.41 -20.21
C GLY A 585 -51.60 20.13 -21.69
N GLU A 586 -50.67 20.49 -22.58
CA GLU A 586 -50.77 20.33 -24.03
C GLU A 586 -50.18 19.00 -24.54
N PHE A 587 -49.60 18.16 -23.67
CA PHE A 587 -49.02 16.88 -24.07
C PHE A 587 -50.06 15.77 -24.20
N LYS A 588 -50.98 15.94 -25.16
CA LYS A 588 -52.10 15.03 -25.47
C LYS A 588 -52.19 14.73 -26.96
N SER A 589 -53.05 13.77 -27.34
CA SER A 589 -53.28 13.42 -28.74
C SER A 589 -53.80 14.61 -29.55
N THR A 590 -53.21 14.84 -30.72
CA THR A 590 -53.57 15.94 -31.66
C THR A 590 -55.00 15.86 -32.21
N TYR A 591 -55.71 14.74 -31.99
CA TYR A 591 -57.13 14.59 -32.29
C TYR A 591 -58.07 15.23 -31.25
N GLN A 592 -57.55 15.63 -30.08
CA GLN A 592 -58.30 16.25 -28.99
C GLN A 592 -58.25 17.79 -29.01
N GLN A 593 -57.94 18.41 -30.17
CA GLN A 593 -57.82 19.87 -30.38
C GLN A 593 -56.77 20.61 -29.53
N SER A 594 -55.96 19.90 -28.73
CA SER A 594 -54.77 20.42 -28.06
C SER A 594 -53.54 20.03 -28.86
N LYS A 595 -52.70 21.01 -29.18
CA LYS A 595 -51.44 20.83 -29.91
C LYS A 595 -50.42 21.78 -29.31
N LEU A 596 -49.29 21.24 -28.85
CA LEU A 596 -48.15 22.06 -28.45
C LEU A 596 -47.79 22.99 -29.62
N SER A 597 -48.00 24.29 -29.44
CA SER A 597 -47.77 25.29 -30.48
C SER A 597 -46.33 25.80 -30.44
N LYS A 598 -45.83 26.25 -31.60
CA LYS A 598 -44.50 26.91 -31.71
C LYS A 598 -44.42 28.13 -30.79
N ASP A 599 -45.50 28.91 -30.70
CA ASP A 599 -45.55 30.15 -29.92
C ASP A 599 -45.50 29.90 -28.41
N LEU A 600 -46.22 28.87 -27.93
CA LEU A 600 -46.20 28.49 -26.51
C LEU A 600 -44.80 28.00 -26.10
N LEU A 601 -44.16 27.18 -26.96
CA LEU A 601 -42.81 26.70 -26.73
C LEU A 601 -41.81 27.87 -26.74
N ALA A 602 -41.92 28.80 -27.69
CA ALA A 602 -41.06 29.98 -27.77
C ALA A 602 -41.20 30.89 -26.54
N THR A 603 -42.43 31.11 -26.06
CA THR A 603 -42.73 31.91 -24.85
C THR A 603 -42.11 31.29 -23.61
N SER A 604 -42.21 29.96 -23.45
CA SER A 604 -41.64 29.25 -22.31
C SER A 604 -40.10 29.32 -22.32
N ILE A 605 -39.51 29.15 -23.50
CA ILE A 605 -38.05 29.23 -23.70
C ILE A 605 -37.52 30.64 -23.44
N SER A 606 -38.24 31.71 -23.79
CA SER A 606 -37.80 33.09 -23.53
C SER A 606 -37.74 33.44 -22.05
N ASN A 607 -38.50 32.74 -21.20
CA ASN A 607 -38.50 32.94 -19.75
C ASN A 607 -37.30 32.28 -19.05
N LEU A 608 -36.53 31.43 -19.76
CA LEU A 608 -35.41 30.70 -19.18
C LEU A 608 -34.10 31.49 -19.34
N PRO A 609 -33.31 31.63 -18.27
CA PRO A 609 -32.24 32.62 -18.20
C PRO A 609 -30.96 32.21 -18.95
N SER A 610 -30.76 30.93 -19.22
CA SER A 610 -29.54 30.39 -19.81
C SER A 610 -29.85 29.41 -20.95
N LEU A 611 -28.90 29.21 -21.86
CA LEU A 611 -29.07 28.20 -22.90
C LEU A 611 -29.11 26.79 -22.29
N THR A 612 -28.37 26.55 -21.21
CA THR A 612 -28.45 25.29 -20.44
C THR A 612 -29.88 25.04 -19.96
N ALA A 613 -30.52 26.00 -19.31
CA ALA A 613 -31.89 25.87 -18.82
C ALA A 613 -32.89 25.64 -19.98
N LYS A 614 -32.71 26.33 -21.11
CA LYS A 614 -33.54 26.12 -22.32
C LYS A 614 -33.41 24.69 -22.86
N LEU A 615 -32.19 24.15 -22.91
CA LEU A 615 -31.93 22.79 -23.38
C LEU A 615 -32.43 21.72 -22.40
N ASP A 616 -32.27 21.94 -21.08
CA ASP A 616 -32.79 21.06 -20.04
C ASP A 616 -34.33 21.06 -20.04
N PHE A 617 -34.98 22.20 -20.29
CA PHE A 617 -36.43 22.29 -20.47
C PHE A 617 -36.93 21.47 -21.67
N LEU A 618 -36.25 21.55 -22.82
CA LEU A 618 -36.59 20.72 -23.98
C LEU A 618 -36.45 19.22 -23.69
N GLU A 619 -35.41 18.83 -22.94
CA GLU A 619 -35.22 17.44 -22.51
C GLU A 619 -36.34 16.99 -21.55
N ALA A 620 -36.70 17.84 -20.57
CA ALA A 620 -37.78 17.55 -19.64
C ALA A 620 -39.15 17.44 -20.34
N CYS A 621 -39.40 18.28 -21.36
CA CYS A 621 -40.59 18.15 -22.22
C CYS A 621 -40.59 16.82 -22.96
N TYR A 622 -39.45 16.41 -23.51
CA TYR A 622 -39.31 15.10 -24.16
C TYR A 622 -39.66 13.96 -23.19
N GLU A 623 -39.07 13.94 -22.00
CA GLU A 623 -39.32 12.91 -20.99
C GLU A 623 -40.80 12.84 -20.58
N GLU A 624 -41.44 13.99 -20.39
CA GLU A 624 -42.88 14.06 -20.09
C GLU A 624 -43.73 13.56 -21.26
N ILE A 625 -43.36 13.86 -22.51
CA ILE A 625 -44.08 13.40 -23.71
C ILE A 625 -44.04 11.88 -23.84
N ILE A 626 -42.88 11.25 -23.64
CA ILE A 626 -42.74 9.79 -23.80
C ILE A 626 -43.43 9.01 -22.68
N HIS A 627 -43.57 9.60 -21.49
CA HIS A 627 -44.23 8.99 -20.33
C HIS A 627 -45.70 9.41 -20.16
N SER A 628 -46.18 10.43 -20.89
CA SER A 628 -47.54 10.94 -20.77
C SER A 628 -48.59 9.89 -21.18
N LYS A 629 -49.60 9.73 -20.31
CA LYS A 629 -50.81 8.94 -20.58
C LYS A 629 -51.83 9.67 -21.45
N GLY A 630 -51.58 10.95 -21.77
CA GLY A 630 -52.46 11.78 -22.60
C GLY A 630 -52.49 11.40 -24.08
N TYR A 631 -51.58 10.52 -24.52
CA TYR A 631 -51.49 10.06 -25.90
C TYR A 631 -52.21 8.72 -26.08
N THR A 632 -53.23 8.71 -26.93
CA THR A 632 -54.02 7.51 -27.26
C THR A 632 -53.63 6.95 -28.62
N ARG A 633 -53.52 5.61 -28.72
CA ARG A 633 -53.29 4.90 -29.99
C ARG A 633 -54.64 4.60 -30.65
N ARG A 634 -54.83 5.04 -31.90
CA ARG A 634 -56.05 4.77 -32.69
C ARG A 634 -56.28 3.28 -32.98
N HIS A 635 -55.22 2.48 -33.13
CA HIS A 635 -55.30 1.04 -33.42
C HIS A 635 -54.30 0.24 -32.59
N ALA A 636 -54.51 0.16 -31.27
CA ALA A 636 -53.59 -0.49 -30.33
C ALA A 636 -53.20 -1.93 -30.75
N THR A 637 -54.15 -2.72 -31.25
CA THR A 637 -53.92 -4.11 -31.69
C THR A 637 -53.00 -4.21 -32.91
N ALA A 638 -53.22 -3.37 -33.94
CA ALA A 638 -52.37 -3.34 -35.13
C ALA A 638 -50.98 -2.77 -34.82
N ASP A 639 -50.90 -1.78 -33.92
CA ASP A 639 -49.63 -1.22 -33.45
C ASP A 639 -48.79 -2.26 -32.71
N ASN A 640 -49.42 -3.13 -31.91
CA ASN A 640 -48.73 -4.21 -31.23
C ASN A 640 -48.24 -5.29 -32.19
N MET A 641 -49.05 -5.67 -33.19
CA MET A 641 -48.66 -6.66 -34.22
C MET A 641 -47.47 -6.20 -35.08
N PHE A 642 -47.27 -4.89 -35.24
CA PHE A 642 -46.21 -4.31 -36.06
C PHE A 642 -45.12 -3.59 -35.26
N SER A 643 -45.09 -3.81 -33.94
CA SER A 643 -44.17 -3.14 -33.01
C SER A 643 -42.68 -3.38 -33.32
N PHE A 644 -42.34 -4.45 -34.05
CA PHE A 644 -40.96 -4.77 -34.45
C PHE A 644 -40.39 -3.92 -35.60
N PHE A 645 -41.22 -3.18 -36.35
CA PHE A 645 -40.75 -2.24 -37.39
C PHE A 645 -41.42 -0.87 -37.33
N LYS A 646 -42.39 -0.68 -36.44
CA LYS A 646 -43.08 0.58 -36.21
C LYS A 646 -42.53 1.26 -34.97
N ASN A 647 -42.37 2.57 -35.06
CA ASN A 647 -41.93 3.39 -33.93
C ASN A 647 -42.94 3.29 -32.76
N PRO A 648 -42.49 3.04 -31.52
CA PRO A 648 -43.35 2.85 -30.35
C PRO A 648 -44.07 4.15 -29.93
N LEU A 649 -43.60 5.30 -30.39
CA LEU A 649 -44.25 6.58 -30.17
C LEU A 649 -45.48 6.74 -31.07
N THR A 650 -46.55 7.31 -30.52
CA THR A 650 -47.73 7.71 -31.31
C THR A 650 -47.39 8.79 -32.32
N THR A 651 -48.23 8.98 -33.34
CA THR A 651 -48.03 10.07 -34.32
C THR A 651 -47.93 11.43 -33.64
N SER A 652 -48.81 11.73 -32.67
CA SER A 652 -48.80 12.99 -31.92
C SER A 652 -47.52 13.17 -31.09
N GLN A 653 -47.04 12.10 -30.43
CA GLN A 653 -45.75 12.15 -29.72
C GLN A 653 -44.59 12.46 -30.67
N ARG A 654 -44.55 11.81 -31.85
CA ARG A 654 -43.51 12.09 -32.85
C ARG A 654 -43.58 13.52 -33.37
N GLU A 655 -44.78 14.05 -33.63
CA GLU A 655 -44.96 15.45 -34.06
C GLU A 655 -44.46 16.44 -32.99
N HIS A 656 -44.79 16.23 -31.72
CA HIS A 656 -44.30 17.08 -30.64
C HIS A 656 -42.77 16.96 -30.46
N ILE A 657 -42.20 15.75 -30.53
CA ILE A 657 -40.75 15.56 -30.43
C ILE A 657 -40.01 16.20 -31.62
N VAL A 658 -40.56 16.14 -32.84
CA VAL A 658 -40.02 16.87 -34.00
C VAL A 658 -39.99 18.37 -33.73
N LEU A 659 -41.05 18.93 -33.14
CA LEU A 659 -41.09 20.34 -32.75
C LEU A 659 -39.97 20.71 -31.75
N LEU A 660 -39.76 19.86 -30.73
CA LEU A 660 -38.69 20.06 -29.74
C LEU A 660 -37.31 20.00 -30.40
N LYS A 661 -37.09 19.07 -31.34
CA LYS A 661 -35.85 18.95 -32.12
C LYS A 661 -35.60 20.17 -33.01
N GLU A 662 -36.62 20.64 -33.74
CA GLU A 662 -36.55 21.88 -34.52
C GLU A 662 -36.10 23.03 -33.62
N LYS A 663 -36.72 23.16 -32.45
CA LYS A 663 -36.41 24.26 -31.53
C LYS A 663 -35.02 24.15 -30.90
N GLN A 664 -34.57 22.94 -30.59
CA GLN A 664 -33.20 22.68 -30.15
C GLN A 664 -32.19 23.15 -31.21
N ASN A 665 -32.40 22.79 -32.48
CA ASN A 665 -31.51 23.20 -33.57
C ASN A 665 -31.50 24.71 -33.79
N GLU A 666 -32.67 25.38 -33.70
CA GLU A 666 -32.76 26.84 -33.75
C GLU A 666 -31.92 27.51 -32.66
N LEU A 667 -32.01 27.04 -31.41
CA LEU A 667 -31.26 27.60 -30.28
C LEU A 667 -29.74 27.45 -30.47
N ILE A 668 -29.29 26.30 -30.97
CA ILE A 668 -27.87 26.06 -31.23
C ILE A 668 -27.36 26.92 -32.39
N ALA A 669 -28.11 27.02 -33.49
CA ALA A 669 -27.75 27.88 -34.61
C ALA A 669 -27.71 29.37 -34.21
N GLN A 670 -28.63 29.80 -33.35
CA GLN A 670 -28.62 31.14 -32.78
C GLN A 670 -27.36 31.38 -31.94
N TYR A 671 -27.00 30.45 -31.05
CA TYR A 671 -25.79 30.55 -30.24
C TYR A 671 -24.51 30.63 -31.10
N GLN A 672 -24.41 29.79 -32.14
CA GLN A 672 -23.29 29.79 -33.09
C GLN A 672 -23.12 31.17 -33.76
N LYS A 673 -24.24 31.77 -34.19
CA LYS A 673 -24.25 33.08 -34.84
C LYS A 673 -23.93 34.22 -33.88
N GLU A 674 -24.54 34.23 -32.69
CA GLU A 674 -24.36 35.29 -31.68
C GLU A 674 -22.92 35.33 -31.14
N ASN A 675 -22.26 34.18 -31.03
CA ASN A 675 -20.89 34.09 -30.53
C ASN A 675 -19.82 34.08 -31.63
N SER A 676 -20.21 34.21 -32.91
CA SER A 676 -19.30 34.25 -34.06
C SER A 676 -18.29 33.11 -34.07
N LEU A 677 -18.75 31.88 -33.78
CA LEU A 677 -17.88 30.71 -33.68
C LEU A 677 -17.22 30.39 -35.03
N ASP A 678 -15.94 30.03 -35.00
CA ASP A 678 -15.24 29.56 -36.19
C ASP A 678 -15.62 28.11 -36.56
N GLN A 679 -15.12 27.62 -37.69
CA GLN A 679 -15.44 26.26 -38.15
C GLN A 679 -14.99 25.16 -37.18
N ASN A 680 -13.90 25.37 -36.43
CA ASN A 680 -13.40 24.40 -35.46
C ASN A 680 -14.28 24.40 -34.21
N ASP A 681 -14.66 25.57 -33.72
CA ASP A 681 -15.56 25.73 -32.57
C ASP A 681 -16.97 25.19 -32.86
N ILE A 682 -17.45 25.35 -34.10
CA ILE A 682 -18.71 24.74 -34.55
C ILE A 682 -18.60 23.21 -34.53
N ALA A 683 -17.55 22.63 -35.13
CA ALA A 683 -17.36 21.19 -35.18
C ALA A 683 -17.13 20.57 -33.78
N GLU A 684 -16.58 21.35 -32.86
CA GLU A 684 -16.46 20.99 -31.45
C GLU A 684 -17.82 21.01 -30.75
N LEU A 685 -18.58 22.10 -30.92
CA LEU A 685 -19.91 22.23 -30.32
C LEU A 685 -20.87 21.14 -30.82
N GLU A 686 -20.82 20.80 -32.11
CA GLU A 686 -21.59 19.69 -32.67
C GLU A 686 -21.24 18.35 -32.01
N TRP A 687 -19.95 18.13 -31.75
CA TRP A 687 -19.50 16.93 -31.04
C TRP A 687 -19.97 16.93 -29.59
N ASP A 688 -19.86 18.05 -28.87
CA ASP A 688 -20.37 18.21 -27.52
C ASP A 688 -21.89 17.91 -27.50
N MET A 689 -22.67 18.51 -28.40
CA MET A 689 -24.13 18.30 -28.47
C MET A 689 -24.52 16.85 -28.75
N LYS A 690 -23.80 16.17 -29.65
CA LYS A 690 -24.01 14.73 -29.94
C LYS A 690 -23.71 13.85 -28.73
N ASN A 691 -22.73 14.22 -27.92
CA ASN A 691 -22.24 13.42 -26.80
C ASN A 691 -22.82 13.84 -25.43
N ARG A 692 -23.72 14.84 -25.39
CA ARG A 692 -24.35 15.31 -24.14
C ARG A 692 -25.24 14.28 -23.44
N GLY A 693 -25.55 13.15 -24.09
CA GLY A 693 -26.45 12.11 -23.57
C GLY A 693 -27.92 12.50 -23.60
N SER A 694 -28.33 13.30 -24.60
CA SER A 694 -29.72 13.73 -24.80
C SER A 694 -30.56 12.64 -25.44
N ASN A 695 -31.61 12.21 -24.73
CA ASN A 695 -32.61 11.31 -25.28
C ASN A 695 -33.41 12.01 -26.38
N LEU A 696 -33.71 13.31 -26.21
CA LEU A 696 -34.34 14.12 -27.26
C LEU A 696 -33.53 14.06 -28.56
N TYR A 697 -32.23 14.33 -28.51
CA TYR A 697 -31.36 14.31 -29.69
C TYR A 697 -31.33 12.92 -30.34
N LEU A 698 -31.13 11.86 -29.55
CA LEU A 698 -31.01 10.47 -30.02
C LEU A 698 -32.33 9.86 -30.51
N CYS A 699 -33.48 10.38 -30.08
CA CYS A 699 -34.78 9.80 -30.39
C CYS A 699 -35.08 9.78 -31.89
N LYS A 700 -35.33 8.59 -32.45
CA LYS A 700 -35.79 8.45 -33.83
C LYS A 700 -37.28 8.77 -33.94
N THR A 701 -37.65 9.63 -34.87
CA THR A 701 -39.04 10.05 -35.12
C THR A 701 -39.58 9.54 -36.44
N GLU A 702 -38.82 8.73 -37.19
CA GLU A 702 -39.35 8.07 -38.38
C GLU A 702 -40.46 7.08 -37.98
N ARG A 703 -41.51 7.01 -38.79
CA ARG A 703 -42.65 6.11 -38.56
C ARG A 703 -42.25 4.63 -38.62
N PHE A 704 -41.30 4.31 -39.50
CA PHE A 704 -40.78 2.98 -39.71
C PHE A 704 -39.27 3.00 -39.56
N TYR A 705 -38.76 2.17 -38.65
CA TYR A 705 -37.34 1.89 -38.52
C TYR A 705 -37.17 0.49 -37.92
N LEU A 706 -36.13 -0.22 -38.35
CA LEU A 706 -35.83 -1.54 -37.80
C LEU A 706 -35.24 -1.39 -36.39
N HIS A 707 -35.94 -1.96 -35.41
CA HIS A 707 -35.46 -2.11 -34.03
C HIS A 707 -34.38 -3.18 -33.97
N ILE A 708 -33.19 -2.90 -34.49
CA ILE A 708 -32.00 -3.75 -34.27
C ILE A 708 -31.12 -3.16 -33.15
N ASP A 709 -31.37 -1.92 -32.72
CA ASP A 709 -30.62 -1.23 -31.66
C ASP A 709 -31.48 -1.03 -30.40
N SER A 710 -30.92 -1.43 -29.26
CA SER A 710 -31.53 -1.56 -27.93
C SER A 710 -31.74 -0.25 -27.16
N THR A 711 -31.80 0.91 -27.83
CA THR A 711 -31.72 2.24 -27.19
C THR A 711 -33.06 2.93 -26.93
N VAL A 712 -34.19 2.26 -27.15
CA VAL A 712 -35.50 2.77 -26.71
C VAL A 712 -35.96 1.93 -25.52
N PRO A 713 -36.26 2.55 -24.34
CA PRO A 713 -36.91 1.84 -23.27
C PRO A 713 -38.18 1.21 -23.82
N SER A 714 -38.34 -0.10 -23.65
CA SER A 714 -39.66 -0.68 -23.82
C SER A 714 -40.59 0.10 -22.91
N ALA A 715 -41.56 0.80 -23.51
CA ALA A 715 -42.74 1.19 -22.75
C ALA A 715 -43.23 -0.11 -22.11
N ARG A 716 -43.10 -0.19 -20.78
CA ARG A 716 -43.36 -1.38 -19.98
C ARG A 716 -44.58 -2.14 -20.52
N MET A 717 -44.41 -3.46 -20.70
CA MET A 717 -45.54 -4.38 -20.50
C MET A 717 -46.03 -4.23 -19.06
#